data_AF-D7CRH0-F1
#
_entry.id   AF-D7CRH0-F1
#
_cell.length_a   1.000
_cell.length_b   1.000
_cell.length_c   1.000
_cell.angle_alpha   90.00
_cell.angle_beta   90.00
_cell.angle_gamma   90.00
#
_symmetry.space_group_name_H-M   'P 1'
#
loop_
_entity.id
_entity.type
_entity.pdbx_description
1 polymer ?
#
loop_
_entity_poly.entity_id
_entity_poly.type
_entity_poly.pdbx_seq_one_letter_code
_entity_poly.pdbx_strand_id
1 'polypeptide(L)'
;MSADYCRLVRELKTLLPPRRAAQLLASGLQARGLTPASATPNDLGAVIEAHVLPSLRLSLGPEAAQEAARRLRAQLPSPETPPEPPDQLRAQARAIEVLARSLEGTHLLLEWGEVGRLRALLALIAAEHALGRDASAPLAEAQEVHAQLLRKLEARLAAQAGELTALEARLAALTEAGGEARLRRLRALLKLVRRAHEGRELADAELERAHALASELEADLEAARARRSRQLAAEAREIAALQERFATLLALEPETARHLAAAEAQLRAGEPLGEALQALPAQLSAAQSALQTALRLEVEEVLTRETAEAAPDEEVLRDLTLTLKVLDTTLPSPTDIQRVRDYARTAGDRRALRALHRLESDAAPYRDLPGEAAQTLRTALEAAREHFGAHGAPPDLSAARSALERAQEESRALSETLEGRLQAAERALEALGAPSDEQALELRWRLRRLRAQLEAAGRGSLHVCHDLAAEIADVEARLGELQGGARATREVAAQLVQSTVLDDLLGPPRTPASPPPEAGALAPLKAWLEARCAAPSVAGAALFADTPADAAHPTPALAAGTLQADLQALQRAARLCRRRAAALGAELGVGAARGLTIETPTHALLLSFPTPQLTLALTTPAPTWSSAARQLLEASLPELQRRLQTLFGP
;
A
#
# COMPACT_ATOMS: atom_id res chain seq x y z
N MET A 1 13.82 141.93 -2.63
CA MET A 1 14.62 140.80 -2.13
C MET A 1 13.90 140.23 -0.92
N SER A 2 13.70 138.91 -0.85
CA SER A 2 13.00 138.29 0.28
C SER A 2 13.74 138.56 1.60
N ALA A 3 13.01 138.90 2.66
CA ALA A 3 13.57 139.19 3.98
C ALA A 3 14.38 137.99 4.52
N ASP A 4 13.95 136.77 4.20
CA ASP A 4 14.57 135.52 4.63
C ASP A 4 15.89 135.22 3.90
N TYR A 5 15.97 135.55 2.60
CA TYR A 5 17.20 135.45 1.82
C TYR A 5 18.28 136.39 2.37
N CYS A 6 17.91 137.64 2.66
CA CYS A 6 18.82 138.63 3.25
C CYS A 6 19.30 138.21 4.64
N ARG A 7 18.46 137.53 5.43
CA ARG A 7 18.79 137.01 6.75
C ARG A 7 19.77 135.83 6.66
N LEU A 8 19.50 134.84 5.79
CA LEU A 8 20.39 133.69 5.56
C LEU A 8 21.77 134.11 5.02
N VAL A 9 21.82 135.09 4.13
CA VAL A 9 23.10 135.62 3.63
C VAL A 9 23.91 136.28 4.75
N ARG A 10 23.28 136.94 5.74
CA ARG A 10 24.00 137.52 6.89
C ARG A 10 24.60 136.44 7.78
N GLU A 11 23.86 135.38 8.06
CA GLU A 11 24.36 134.31 8.91
C GLU A 11 25.45 133.50 8.23
N LEU A 12 25.29 133.17 6.94
CA LEU A 12 26.33 132.47 6.19
C LEU A 12 27.63 133.28 6.04
N LYS A 13 27.57 134.62 6.09
CA LYS A 13 28.77 135.48 6.14
C LYS A 13 29.57 135.33 7.43
N THR A 14 28.98 134.82 8.50
CA THR A 14 29.70 134.56 9.77
C THR A 14 30.50 133.25 9.72
N LEU A 15 30.11 132.33 8.83
CA LEU A 15 30.68 130.99 8.71
C LEU A 15 31.54 130.80 7.45
N LEU A 16 31.37 131.66 6.43
CA LEU A 16 32.07 131.62 5.15
C LEU A 16 32.47 133.03 4.69
N PRO A 17 33.51 133.17 3.83
CA PRO A 17 33.93 134.47 3.29
C PRO A 17 32.78 135.20 2.59
N PRO A 18 32.66 136.53 2.79
CA PRO A 18 31.40 137.22 2.55
C PRO A 18 30.94 137.30 1.09
N ARG A 19 31.88 137.20 0.13
CA ARG A 19 31.57 137.10 -1.30
C ARG A 19 31.07 135.70 -1.70
N ARG A 20 31.59 134.65 -1.05
CA ARG A 20 31.31 133.24 -1.36
C ARG A 20 29.94 132.81 -0.82
N ALA A 21 29.55 133.31 0.35
CA ALA A 21 28.23 133.06 0.94
C ALA A 21 27.07 133.54 0.05
N ALA A 22 27.18 134.76 -0.49
CA ALA A 22 26.16 135.32 -1.39
C ALA A 22 26.16 134.64 -2.76
N GLN A 23 27.33 134.28 -3.31
CA GLN A 23 27.44 133.57 -4.58
C GLN A 23 26.86 132.16 -4.51
N LEU A 24 27.11 131.40 -3.44
CA LEU A 24 26.62 130.02 -3.31
C LEU A 24 25.09 129.93 -3.20
N LEU A 25 24.48 130.86 -2.46
CA LEU A 25 23.02 130.93 -2.39
C LEU A 25 22.42 131.41 -3.72
N ALA A 26 23.03 132.39 -4.37
CA ALA A 26 22.57 132.87 -5.67
C ALA A 26 22.70 131.79 -6.76
N SER A 27 23.83 131.07 -6.81
CA SER A 27 24.05 129.99 -7.78
C SER A 27 23.14 128.79 -7.51
N GLY A 28 22.90 128.46 -6.24
CA GLY A 28 21.98 127.38 -5.86
C GLY A 28 20.52 127.69 -6.20
N LEU A 29 20.08 128.95 -6.07
CA LEU A 29 18.76 129.38 -6.53
C LEU A 29 18.68 129.42 -8.07
N GLN A 30 19.73 129.88 -8.74
CA GLN A 30 19.79 129.93 -10.20
C GLN A 30 19.79 128.53 -10.84
N ALA A 31 20.44 127.53 -10.21
CA ALA A 31 20.40 126.14 -10.64
C ALA A 31 18.98 125.52 -10.58
N ARG A 32 18.08 126.12 -9.80
CA ARG A 32 16.66 125.74 -9.70
C ARG A 32 15.75 126.66 -10.51
N GLY A 33 16.31 127.58 -11.29
CA GLY A 33 15.56 128.53 -12.12
C GLY A 33 14.87 129.65 -11.31
N LEU A 34 15.23 129.85 -10.04
CA LEU A 34 14.57 130.80 -9.14
C LEU A 34 15.42 132.05 -8.92
N THR A 35 14.74 133.18 -8.71
CA THR A 35 15.38 134.46 -8.37
C THR A 35 15.28 134.73 -6.87
N PRO A 36 16.22 135.49 -6.26
CA PRO A 36 16.20 135.79 -4.82
C PRO A 36 14.98 136.62 -4.36
N ALA A 37 14.15 137.10 -5.28
CA ALA A 37 12.87 137.76 -4.99
C ALA A 37 11.67 136.79 -4.99
N SER A 38 11.79 135.62 -5.65
CA SER A 38 10.74 134.60 -5.79
C SER A 38 10.99 133.34 -4.94
N ALA A 39 12.13 133.25 -4.27
CA ALA A 39 12.52 132.09 -3.48
C ALA A 39 11.63 131.92 -2.24
N THR A 40 11.01 130.74 -2.10
CA THR A 40 10.26 130.36 -0.91
C THR A 40 11.18 129.80 0.19
N PRO A 41 10.74 129.72 1.45
CA PRO A 41 11.53 129.13 2.54
C PRO A 41 11.96 127.67 2.26
N ASN A 42 11.16 126.90 1.51
CA ASN A 42 11.47 125.52 1.15
C ASN A 42 12.59 125.44 0.09
N ASP A 43 12.56 126.34 -0.89
CA ASP A 43 13.61 126.44 -1.91
C ASP A 43 14.95 126.82 -1.27
N LEU A 44 14.94 127.74 -0.30
CA LEU A 44 16.11 128.14 0.46
C LEU A 44 16.65 126.98 1.32
N GLY A 45 15.77 126.23 1.98
CA GLY A 45 16.15 125.03 2.76
C GLY A 45 16.81 123.95 1.90
N ALA A 46 16.24 123.67 0.72
CA ALA A 46 16.78 122.66 -0.17
C ALA A 46 18.07 123.11 -0.88
N VAL A 47 18.27 124.42 -1.10
CA VAL A 47 19.56 124.98 -1.55
C VAL A 47 20.63 124.87 -0.45
N ILE A 48 20.25 125.08 0.82
CA ILE A 48 21.17 124.89 1.96
C ILE A 48 21.69 123.44 2.00
N GLU A 49 20.82 122.46 1.80
CA GLU A 49 21.18 121.04 1.87
C GLU A 49 21.99 120.57 0.65
N ALA A 50 21.60 120.96 -0.56
CA ALA A 50 22.24 120.49 -1.78
C ALA A 50 23.51 121.25 -2.17
N HIS A 51 23.58 122.57 -1.92
CA HIS A 51 24.66 123.43 -2.44
C HIS A 51 25.52 124.06 -1.35
N VAL A 52 24.94 124.39 -0.19
CA VAL A 52 25.68 125.06 0.90
C VAL A 52 26.33 124.05 1.84
N LEU A 53 25.67 122.94 2.17
CA LEU A 53 26.20 121.89 3.06
C LEU A 53 27.50 121.26 2.54
N PRO A 54 27.67 120.91 1.24
CA PRO A 54 28.96 120.42 0.73
C PRO A 54 30.08 121.46 0.90
N SER A 55 29.77 122.74 0.69
CA SER A 55 30.73 123.83 0.86
C SER A 55 31.08 124.09 2.32
N LEU A 56 30.12 123.98 3.25
CA LEU A 56 30.34 124.10 4.69
C LEU A 56 31.15 122.91 5.25
N ARG A 57 30.94 121.70 4.71
CA ARG A 57 31.71 120.51 5.10
C ARG A 57 33.20 120.66 4.78
N LEU A 58 33.53 121.33 3.67
CA LEU A 58 34.91 121.62 3.29
C LEU A 58 35.59 122.66 4.17
N SER A 59 34.83 123.56 4.82
CA SER A 59 35.39 124.66 5.62
C SER A 59 35.37 124.43 7.13
N LEU A 60 34.41 123.68 7.67
CA LEU A 60 34.17 123.55 9.11
C LEU A 60 34.20 122.09 9.62
N GLY A 61 34.36 121.09 8.74
CA GLY A 61 34.27 119.67 9.10
C GLY A 61 32.83 119.14 9.11
N PRO A 62 32.62 117.81 9.06
CA PRO A 62 31.32 117.20 8.72
C PRO A 62 30.22 117.43 9.77
N GLU A 63 30.55 117.32 11.05
CA GLU A 63 29.57 117.46 12.15
C GLU A 63 29.20 118.93 12.38
N ALA A 64 30.18 119.82 12.44
CA ALA A 64 29.95 121.25 12.60
C ALA A 64 29.22 121.86 11.38
N ALA A 65 29.49 121.37 10.17
CA ALA A 65 28.76 121.78 8.97
C ALA A 65 27.30 121.32 8.99
N GLN A 66 27.03 120.09 9.47
CA GLN A 66 25.66 119.61 9.63
C GLN A 66 24.90 120.38 10.70
N GLU A 67 25.55 120.71 11.82
CA GLU A 67 24.91 121.50 12.87
C GLU A 67 24.66 122.94 12.43
N ALA A 68 25.61 123.55 11.71
CA ALA A 68 25.44 124.87 11.09
C ALA A 68 24.29 124.87 10.06
N ALA A 69 24.22 123.87 9.18
CA ALA A 69 23.13 123.74 8.22
C ALA A 69 21.77 123.50 8.89
N ARG A 70 21.74 122.72 9.98
CA ARG A 70 20.53 122.53 10.80
C ARG A 70 20.07 123.83 11.45
N ARG A 71 21.01 124.62 12.03
CA ARG A 71 20.69 125.93 12.61
C ARG A 71 20.16 126.90 11.57
N LEU A 72 20.80 126.99 10.41
CA LEU A 72 20.34 127.83 9.29
C LEU A 72 18.94 127.42 8.80
N ARG A 73 18.64 126.11 8.80
CA ARG A 73 17.32 125.60 8.41
C ARG A 73 16.25 125.81 9.48
N ALA A 74 16.60 125.71 10.76
CA ALA A 74 15.68 125.95 11.88
C ALA A 74 15.22 127.41 11.97
N GLN A 75 15.98 128.34 11.40
CA GLN A 75 15.64 129.76 11.35
C GLN A 75 14.74 130.16 10.19
N LEU A 76 14.53 129.27 9.22
CA LEU A 76 13.53 129.47 8.18
C LEU A 76 12.15 129.19 8.80
N PRO A 77 11.12 130.04 8.54
CA PRO A 77 9.76 129.72 8.95
C PRO A 77 9.37 128.35 8.38
N SER A 78 8.82 127.48 9.23
CA SER A 78 8.37 126.15 8.80
C SER A 78 7.42 126.29 7.62
N PRO A 79 7.62 125.54 6.52
CA PRO A 79 6.71 125.60 5.39
C PRO A 79 5.32 125.17 5.87
N GLU A 80 4.32 126.02 5.63
CA GLU A 80 2.95 125.57 5.55
C GLU A 80 2.90 124.35 4.61
N THR A 81 2.17 123.34 5.06
CA THR A 81 1.96 122.03 4.43
C THR A 81 1.86 122.17 2.91
N PRO A 82 2.61 121.39 2.09
CA PRO A 82 2.41 121.42 0.65
C PRO A 82 0.93 121.17 0.33
N PRO A 83 0.35 121.83 -0.69
CA PRO A 83 -1.04 121.58 -1.07
C PRO A 83 -1.20 120.08 -1.33
N GLU A 84 -2.22 119.52 -0.72
CA GLU A 84 -2.55 118.11 -0.88
C GLU A 84 -2.64 117.77 -2.37
N PRO A 85 -1.98 116.70 -2.86
CA PRO A 85 -2.22 116.24 -4.22
C PRO A 85 -3.72 115.96 -4.36
N PRO A 86 -4.34 116.33 -5.49
CA PRO A 86 -5.78 116.12 -5.70
C PRO A 86 -6.12 114.66 -5.39
N ASP A 87 -7.25 114.43 -4.71
CA ASP A 87 -7.65 113.10 -4.21
C ASP A 87 -7.61 112.01 -5.29
N GLN A 88 -7.79 112.39 -6.56
CA GLN A 88 -7.66 111.54 -7.74
C GLN A 88 -6.24 110.97 -7.92
N LEU A 89 -5.18 111.77 -7.76
CA LEU A 89 -3.79 111.30 -7.86
C LEU A 89 -3.43 110.40 -6.66
N ARG A 90 -3.99 110.65 -5.47
CA ARG A 90 -3.83 109.77 -4.29
C ARG A 90 -4.50 108.41 -4.52
N ALA A 91 -5.71 108.41 -5.07
CA ALA A 91 -6.43 107.19 -5.44
C ALA A 91 -5.67 106.39 -6.52
N GLN A 92 -5.13 107.08 -7.52
CA GLN A 92 -4.29 106.50 -8.58
C GLN A 92 -3.01 105.86 -8.01
N ALA A 93 -2.28 106.54 -7.13
CA ALA A 93 -1.09 106.00 -6.48
C ALA A 93 -1.37 104.70 -5.71
N ARG A 94 -2.47 104.67 -4.95
CA ARG A 94 -2.92 103.46 -4.23
C ARG A 94 -3.29 102.32 -5.19
N ALA A 95 -3.97 102.63 -6.29
CA ALA A 95 -4.36 101.64 -7.28
C ALA A 95 -3.16 101.03 -8.03
N ILE A 96 -2.16 101.86 -8.37
CA ILE A 96 -0.87 101.41 -8.92
C ILE A 96 -0.18 100.46 -7.95
N GLU A 97 -0.12 100.82 -6.67
CA GLU A 97 0.55 100.01 -5.64
C GLU A 97 -0.15 98.66 -5.42
N VAL A 98 -1.49 98.64 -5.43
CA VAL A 98 -2.28 97.40 -5.33
C VAL A 98 -2.04 96.49 -6.53
N LEU A 99 -2.05 97.04 -7.75
CA LEU A 99 -1.80 96.26 -8.98
C LEU A 99 -0.34 95.80 -9.10
N ALA A 100 0.62 96.59 -8.61
CA ALA A 100 2.02 96.20 -8.56
C ALA A 100 2.25 95.06 -7.56
N ARG A 101 1.67 95.15 -6.36
CA ARG A 101 1.75 94.07 -5.36
C ARG A 101 1.03 92.79 -5.80
N SER A 102 -0.09 92.89 -6.52
CA SER A 102 -0.77 91.70 -7.03
C SER A 102 0.02 91.00 -8.14
N LEU A 103 0.84 91.74 -8.89
CA LEU A 103 1.76 91.17 -9.88
C LEU A 103 2.98 90.47 -9.27
N GLU A 104 3.44 90.87 -8.09
CA GLU A 104 4.57 90.23 -7.39
C GLU A 104 4.33 88.73 -7.09
N GLY A 105 3.06 88.28 -7.05
CA GLY A 105 2.70 86.86 -6.92
C GLY A 105 2.58 86.10 -8.25
N THR A 106 2.63 86.79 -9.40
CA THR A 106 2.37 86.21 -10.73
C THR A 106 3.62 86.01 -11.57
N HIS A 107 4.81 86.07 -10.95
CA HIS A 107 6.10 85.93 -11.63
C HIS A 107 6.30 84.57 -12.33
N LEU A 108 5.51 83.55 -12.01
CA LEU A 108 5.56 82.23 -12.65
C LEU A 108 4.71 82.15 -13.94
N LEU A 109 3.94 83.19 -14.28
CA LEU A 109 3.05 83.24 -15.44
C LEU A 109 3.64 84.05 -16.62
N LEU A 110 4.97 84.14 -16.71
CA LEU A 110 5.70 84.97 -17.69
C LEU A 110 5.35 84.67 -19.15
N GLU A 111 4.86 83.47 -19.44
CA GLU A 111 4.48 83.03 -20.78
C GLU A 111 3.13 83.63 -21.26
N TRP A 112 2.38 84.28 -20.36
CA TRP A 112 1.08 84.86 -20.68
C TRP A 112 1.25 86.30 -21.20
N GLY A 113 0.84 86.55 -22.45
CA GLY A 113 0.93 87.87 -23.08
C GLY A 113 0.18 88.97 -22.31
N GLU A 114 -0.82 88.59 -21.53
CA GLU A 114 -1.56 89.49 -20.64
C GLU A 114 -0.70 90.03 -19.49
N VAL A 115 0.29 89.28 -18.98
CA VAL A 115 1.26 89.74 -17.97
C VAL A 115 2.20 90.80 -18.57
N GLY A 116 2.65 90.57 -19.81
CA GLY A 116 3.44 91.55 -20.57
C GLY A 116 2.66 92.85 -20.81
N ARG A 117 1.38 92.74 -21.23
CA ARG A 117 0.47 93.87 -21.39
C ARG A 117 0.25 94.62 -20.08
N LEU A 118 0.01 93.92 -18.98
CA LEU A 118 -0.22 94.55 -17.67
C LEU A 118 1.03 95.29 -17.16
N ARG A 119 2.23 94.72 -17.34
CA ARG A 119 3.50 95.40 -17.01
C ARG A 119 3.73 96.66 -17.86
N ALA A 120 3.42 96.59 -19.16
CA ALA A 120 3.53 97.74 -20.05
C ALA A 120 2.54 98.86 -19.64
N LEU A 121 1.29 98.50 -19.33
CA LEU A 121 0.28 99.44 -18.83
C LEU A 121 0.71 100.07 -17.49
N LEU A 122 1.23 99.29 -16.53
CA LEU A 122 1.73 99.84 -15.26
C LEU A 122 2.94 100.76 -15.43
N ALA A 123 3.86 100.46 -16.35
CA ALA A 123 4.97 101.35 -16.66
C ALA A 123 4.48 102.68 -17.27
N LEU A 124 3.48 102.63 -18.15
CA LEU A 124 2.83 103.81 -18.73
C LEU A 124 2.12 104.64 -17.64
N ILE A 125 1.29 104.00 -16.80
CA ILE A 125 0.56 104.65 -15.71
C ILE A 125 1.53 105.29 -14.70
N ALA A 126 2.64 104.62 -14.37
CA ALA A 126 3.67 105.15 -13.48
C ALA A 126 4.37 106.38 -14.09
N ALA A 127 4.66 106.37 -15.40
CA ALA A 127 5.22 107.51 -16.10
C ALA A 127 4.26 108.71 -16.15
N GLU A 128 2.97 108.47 -16.39
CA GLU A 128 1.94 109.51 -16.39
C GLU A 128 1.70 110.10 -14.99
N HIS A 129 1.71 109.24 -13.95
CA HIS A 129 1.61 109.67 -12.56
C HIS A 129 2.79 110.54 -12.12
N ALA A 130 4.02 110.19 -12.54
CA ALA A 130 5.23 110.98 -12.26
C ALA A 130 5.18 112.37 -12.92
N LEU A 131 4.44 112.51 -14.02
CA LEU A 131 4.17 113.78 -14.71
C LEU A 131 2.96 114.54 -14.15
N GLY A 132 2.29 114.01 -13.12
CA GLY A 132 1.10 114.61 -12.49
C GLY A 132 -0.14 114.60 -13.38
N ARG A 133 -0.21 113.71 -14.38
CA ARG A 133 -1.36 113.59 -15.30
C ARG A 133 -2.34 112.52 -14.82
N ASP A 134 -3.61 112.71 -15.16
CA ASP A 134 -4.64 111.69 -14.92
C ASP A 134 -4.44 110.51 -15.86
N ALA A 135 -4.29 109.32 -15.28
CA ALA A 135 -4.15 108.04 -15.98
C ALA A 135 -5.36 107.11 -15.71
N SER A 136 -6.54 107.67 -15.44
CA SER A 136 -7.76 106.93 -15.13
C SER A 136 -8.16 105.89 -16.19
N ALA A 137 -8.02 106.22 -17.47
CA ALA A 137 -8.32 105.30 -18.59
C ALA A 137 -7.35 104.10 -18.67
N PRO A 138 -6.01 104.27 -18.74
CA PRO A 138 -5.10 103.12 -18.74
C PRO A 138 -5.14 102.35 -17.41
N LEU A 139 -5.49 102.99 -16.29
CA LEU A 139 -5.70 102.31 -15.01
C LEU A 139 -6.91 101.36 -15.05
N ALA A 140 -8.04 101.80 -15.64
CA ALA A 140 -9.21 100.94 -15.82
C ALA A 140 -8.90 99.74 -16.74
N GLU A 141 -8.15 99.96 -17.83
CA GLU A 141 -7.68 98.89 -18.72
C GLU A 141 -6.75 97.90 -17.97
N ALA A 142 -5.82 98.40 -17.16
CA ALA A 142 -4.94 97.56 -16.35
C ALA A 142 -5.72 96.72 -15.32
N GLN A 143 -6.76 97.28 -14.71
CA GLN A 143 -7.64 96.54 -13.80
C GLN A 143 -8.42 95.44 -14.51
N GLU A 144 -8.91 95.70 -15.74
CA GLU A 144 -9.60 94.71 -16.54
C GLU A 144 -8.67 93.57 -16.97
N VAL A 145 -7.48 93.89 -17.47
CA VAL A 145 -6.45 92.88 -17.84
C VAL A 145 -6.03 92.06 -16.63
N HIS A 146 -5.88 92.67 -15.46
CA HIS A 146 -5.60 91.96 -14.21
C HIS A 146 -6.75 91.02 -13.80
N ALA A 147 -8.01 91.45 -13.93
CA ALA A 147 -9.17 90.59 -13.65
C ALA A 147 -9.24 89.40 -14.63
N GLN A 148 -8.92 89.61 -15.92
CA GLN A 148 -8.83 88.55 -16.92
C GLN A 148 -7.72 87.54 -16.59
N LEU A 149 -6.55 88.02 -16.15
CA LEU A 149 -5.43 87.19 -15.69
C LEU A 149 -5.84 86.30 -14.51
N LEU A 150 -6.51 86.86 -13.50
CA LEU A 150 -6.97 86.10 -12.33
C LEU A 150 -7.99 85.02 -12.72
N ARG A 151 -8.97 85.35 -13.57
CA ARG A 151 -9.93 84.35 -14.07
C ARG A 151 -9.25 83.21 -14.83
N LYS A 152 -8.24 83.54 -15.65
CA LYS A 152 -7.46 82.55 -16.40
C LYS A 152 -6.63 81.66 -15.47
N LEU A 153 -6.04 82.23 -14.42
CA LEU A 153 -5.32 81.48 -13.37
C LEU A 153 -6.25 80.55 -12.61
N GLU A 154 -7.42 81.02 -12.19
CA GLU A 154 -8.42 80.20 -11.50
C GLU A 154 -8.92 79.04 -12.36
N ALA A 155 -9.18 79.30 -13.64
CA ALA A 155 -9.56 78.25 -14.58
C ALA A 155 -8.45 77.18 -14.73
N ARG A 156 -7.18 77.59 -14.80
CA ARG A 156 -6.04 76.67 -14.90
C ARG A 156 -5.81 75.89 -13.60
N LEU A 157 -5.93 76.53 -12.44
CA LEU A 157 -5.85 75.84 -11.15
C LEU A 157 -6.99 74.83 -10.97
N ALA A 158 -8.20 75.15 -11.43
CA ALA A 158 -9.31 74.21 -11.43
C ALA A 158 -9.06 73.01 -12.36
N ALA A 159 -8.48 73.22 -13.55
CA ALA A 159 -8.06 72.15 -14.45
C ALA A 159 -6.98 71.25 -13.80
N GLN A 160 -5.93 71.85 -13.22
CA GLN A 160 -4.88 71.14 -12.48
C GLN A 160 -5.44 70.33 -11.30
N ALA A 161 -6.44 70.84 -10.58
CA ALA A 161 -7.11 70.09 -9.52
C ALA A 161 -7.83 68.86 -10.08
N GLY A 162 -8.54 69.01 -11.21
CA GLY A 162 -9.18 67.90 -11.91
C GLY A 162 -8.18 66.83 -12.35
N GLU A 163 -7.08 67.23 -12.97
CA GLU A 163 -6.01 66.32 -13.41
C GLU A 163 -5.33 65.61 -12.23
N LEU A 164 -5.05 66.33 -11.13
CA LEU A 164 -4.49 65.77 -9.91
C LEU A 164 -5.42 64.68 -9.35
N THR A 165 -6.73 64.93 -9.25
CA THR A 165 -7.69 63.92 -8.77
C THR A 165 -7.76 62.70 -9.69
N ALA A 166 -7.70 62.89 -11.01
CA ALA A 166 -7.67 61.79 -11.97
C ALA A 166 -6.39 60.95 -11.85
N LEU A 167 -5.23 61.60 -11.66
CA LEU A 167 -3.95 60.91 -11.46
C LEU A 167 -3.87 60.18 -10.12
N GLU A 168 -4.46 60.73 -9.04
CA GLU A 168 -4.56 60.05 -7.75
C GLU A 168 -5.45 58.79 -7.85
N ALA A 169 -6.56 58.86 -8.57
CA ALA A 169 -7.42 57.71 -8.84
C ALA A 169 -6.69 56.63 -9.66
N ARG A 170 -5.94 57.03 -10.70
CA ARG A 170 -5.09 56.11 -11.48
C ARG A 170 -4.00 55.47 -10.61
N LEU A 171 -3.32 56.26 -9.78
CA LEU A 171 -2.31 55.74 -8.86
C LEU A 171 -2.90 54.68 -7.92
N ALA A 172 -4.13 54.87 -7.42
CA ALA A 172 -4.81 53.89 -6.58
C ALA A 172 -4.99 52.55 -7.32
N ALA A 173 -5.47 52.58 -8.57
CA ALA A 173 -5.59 51.38 -9.41
C ALA A 173 -4.24 50.72 -9.74
N LEU A 174 -3.17 51.52 -9.88
CA LEU A 174 -1.81 51.06 -10.14
C LEU A 174 -1.09 50.52 -8.90
N THR A 175 -1.62 50.68 -7.69
CA THR A 175 -0.95 50.15 -6.49
C THR A 175 -0.86 48.63 -6.46
N GLU A 176 -1.68 47.94 -7.25
CA GLU A 176 -1.62 46.50 -7.47
C GLU A 176 -0.52 46.08 -8.48
N ALA A 177 0.13 47.05 -9.13
CA ALA A 177 1.17 46.84 -10.12
C ALA A 177 2.57 46.69 -9.52
N GLY A 178 3.30 45.66 -9.92
CA GLY A 178 4.73 45.53 -9.63
C GLY A 178 5.53 46.69 -10.23
N GLY A 179 6.18 47.49 -9.38
CA GLY A 179 6.98 48.64 -9.82
C GLY A 179 7.24 49.67 -8.73
N GLU A 180 7.62 49.24 -7.52
CA GLU A 180 7.68 50.10 -6.33
C GLU A 180 8.48 51.40 -6.54
N ALA A 181 9.61 51.35 -7.25
CA ALA A 181 10.45 52.54 -7.48
C ALA A 181 9.75 53.60 -8.35
N ARG A 182 9.10 53.17 -9.44
CA ARG A 182 8.35 54.06 -10.34
C ARG A 182 7.06 54.56 -9.67
N LEU A 183 6.36 53.72 -8.91
CA LEU A 183 5.21 54.13 -8.09
C LEU A 183 5.60 55.16 -7.01
N ARG A 184 6.75 54.99 -6.36
CA ARG A 184 7.30 55.99 -5.41
C ARG A 184 7.60 57.31 -6.12
N ARG A 185 8.17 57.26 -7.32
CA ARG A 185 8.42 58.46 -8.15
C ARG A 185 7.12 59.16 -8.54
N LEU A 186 6.09 58.44 -8.97
CA LEU A 186 4.77 59.01 -9.26
C LEU A 186 4.16 59.66 -8.02
N ARG A 187 4.19 58.99 -6.86
CA ARG A 187 3.75 59.56 -5.57
C ARG A 187 4.51 60.84 -5.21
N ALA A 188 5.81 60.89 -5.47
CA ALA A 188 6.61 62.09 -5.22
C ALA A 188 6.19 63.25 -6.13
N LEU A 189 5.96 62.98 -7.43
CA LEU A 189 5.46 63.98 -8.37
C LEU A 189 4.08 64.52 -7.97
N LEU A 190 3.13 63.66 -7.62
CA LEU A 190 1.80 64.11 -7.18
C LEU A 190 1.86 64.93 -5.89
N LYS A 191 2.78 64.61 -4.96
CA LYS A 191 3.03 65.45 -3.78
C LYS A 191 3.57 66.83 -4.14
N LEU A 192 4.43 66.93 -5.16
CA LEU A 192 4.94 68.22 -5.64
C LEU A 192 3.83 69.04 -6.30
N VAL A 193 3.05 68.43 -7.20
CA VAL A 193 1.90 69.07 -7.86
C VAL A 193 0.87 69.53 -6.83
N ARG A 194 0.59 68.73 -5.81
CA ARG A 194 -0.32 69.09 -4.72
C ARG A 194 0.18 70.29 -3.91
N ARG A 195 1.48 70.31 -3.56
CA ARG A 195 2.08 71.45 -2.86
C ARG A 195 2.03 72.72 -3.71
N ALA A 196 2.31 72.62 -5.00
CA ALA A 196 2.19 73.74 -5.94
C ALA A 196 0.74 74.23 -6.01
N HIS A 197 -0.22 73.32 -6.12
CA HIS A 197 -1.66 73.64 -6.13
C HIS A 197 -2.12 74.33 -4.83
N GLU A 198 -1.69 73.83 -3.67
CA GLU A 198 -1.95 74.45 -2.35
C GLU A 198 -1.34 75.86 -2.27
N GLY A 199 -0.19 76.08 -2.91
CA GLY A 199 0.44 77.39 -3.10
C GLY A 199 -0.18 78.28 -4.19
N ARG A 200 -1.24 77.81 -4.87
CA ARG A 200 -1.85 78.44 -6.06
C ARG A 200 -0.88 78.66 -7.23
N GLU A 201 0.12 77.78 -7.36
CA GLU A 201 1.09 77.75 -8.45
C GLU A 201 0.72 76.66 -9.49
N LEU A 202 0.99 76.96 -10.76
CA LEU A 202 0.82 76.01 -11.86
C LEU A 202 2.04 75.09 -11.96
N ALA A 203 1.81 73.79 -12.02
CA ALA A 203 2.85 72.76 -12.08
C ALA A 203 2.70 71.89 -13.35
N ASP A 204 2.57 72.55 -14.50
CA ASP A 204 2.27 71.91 -15.79
C ASP A 204 3.34 70.87 -16.18
N ALA A 205 4.63 71.17 -15.96
CA ALA A 205 5.72 70.25 -16.28
C ALA A 205 5.72 68.99 -15.39
N GLU A 206 5.39 69.13 -14.10
CA GLU A 206 5.27 68.03 -13.17
C GLU A 206 4.03 67.17 -13.45
N LEU A 207 2.91 67.80 -13.85
CA LEU A 207 1.70 67.12 -14.31
C LEU A 207 1.96 66.28 -15.56
N GLU A 208 2.58 66.84 -16.59
CA GLU A 208 2.92 66.11 -17.82
C GLU A 208 3.83 64.90 -17.52
N ARG A 209 4.85 65.09 -16.66
CA ARG A 209 5.72 64.00 -16.21
C ARG A 209 4.96 62.93 -15.44
N ALA A 210 3.98 63.31 -14.61
CA ALA A 210 3.15 62.38 -13.87
C ALA A 210 2.23 61.58 -14.80
N HIS A 211 1.63 62.22 -15.81
CA HIS A 211 0.83 61.55 -16.85
C HIS A 211 1.66 60.57 -17.67
N ALA A 212 2.83 60.97 -18.15
CA ALA A 212 3.73 60.10 -18.88
C ALA A 212 4.09 58.85 -18.06
N LEU A 213 4.52 59.05 -16.80
CA LEU A 213 4.90 57.94 -15.92
C LEU A 213 3.71 57.03 -15.57
N ALA A 214 2.50 57.57 -15.39
CA ALA A 214 1.30 56.76 -15.17
C ALA A 214 0.98 55.90 -16.39
N SER A 215 1.07 56.46 -17.60
CA SER A 215 0.81 55.72 -18.84
C SER A 215 1.84 54.60 -19.09
N GLU A 216 3.11 54.82 -18.76
CA GLU A 216 4.15 53.79 -18.83
C GLU A 216 3.85 52.64 -17.85
N LEU A 217 3.43 52.95 -16.62
CA LEU A 217 3.06 51.94 -15.62
C LEU A 217 1.82 51.13 -16.03
N GLU A 218 0.82 51.76 -16.62
CA GLU A 218 -0.36 51.09 -17.19
C GLU A 218 0.05 50.14 -18.33
N ALA A 219 0.94 50.58 -19.23
CA ALA A 219 1.46 49.74 -20.30
C ALA A 219 2.26 48.54 -19.78
N ASP A 220 3.10 48.73 -18.76
CA ASP A 220 3.87 47.66 -18.12
C ASP A 220 2.94 46.62 -17.47
N LEU A 221 1.88 47.08 -16.79
CA LEU A 221 0.84 46.22 -16.22
C LEU A 221 0.14 45.36 -17.28
N GLU A 222 -0.31 46.00 -18.35
CA GLU A 222 -1.00 45.30 -19.44
C GLU A 222 -0.06 44.32 -20.14
N ALA A 223 1.21 44.68 -20.32
CA ALA A 223 2.23 43.77 -20.82
C ALA A 223 2.44 42.58 -19.86
N ALA A 224 2.47 42.79 -18.54
CA ALA A 224 2.58 41.72 -17.55
C ALA A 224 1.35 40.80 -17.54
N ARG A 225 0.13 41.37 -17.60
CA ARG A 225 -1.13 40.62 -17.72
C ARG A 225 -1.16 39.79 -19.01
N ALA A 226 -0.76 40.38 -20.13
CA ALA A 226 -0.67 39.69 -21.42
C ALA A 226 0.37 38.55 -21.38
N ARG A 227 1.53 38.75 -20.74
CA ARG A 227 2.54 37.68 -20.53
C ARG A 227 1.97 36.54 -19.70
N ARG A 228 1.31 36.85 -18.56
CA ARG A 228 0.69 35.83 -17.70
C ARG A 228 -0.41 35.07 -18.44
N SER A 229 -1.28 35.76 -19.18
CA SER A 229 -2.31 35.11 -19.99
C SER A 229 -1.73 34.18 -21.06
N ARG A 230 -0.67 34.60 -21.76
CA ARG A 230 0.04 33.76 -22.73
C ARG A 230 0.70 32.56 -22.06
N GLN A 231 1.29 32.73 -20.88
CA GLN A 231 1.88 31.64 -20.10
C GLN A 231 0.81 30.61 -19.74
N LEU A 232 -0.30 31.03 -19.12
CA LEU A 232 -1.40 30.13 -18.76
C LEU A 232 -1.98 29.40 -19.99
N ALA A 233 -2.10 30.08 -21.12
CA ALA A 233 -2.56 29.48 -22.37
C ALA A 233 -1.56 28.46 -22.94
N ALA A 234 -0.25 28.70 -22.79
CA ALA A 234 0.78 27.74 -23.18
C ALA A 234 0.75 26.50 -22.27
N GLU A 235 0.71 26.69 -20.95
CA GLU A 235 0.60 25.61 -19.97
C GLU A 235 -0.66 24.77 -20.20
N ALA A 236 -1.80 25.40 -20.51
CA ALA A 236 -3.05 24.69 -20.83
C ALA A 236 -2.93 23.82 -22.10
N ARG A 237 -2.22 24.29 -23.13
CA ARG A 237 -1.95 23.49 -24.34
C ARG A 237 -1.02 22.32 -24.04
N GLU A 238 -0.01 22.52 -23.19
CA GLU A 238 0.89 21.46 -22.76
C GLU A 238 0.13 20.37 -22.00
N ILE A 239 -0.77 20.73 -21.07
CA ILE A 239 -1.62 19.74 -20.39
C ILE A 239 -2.50 18.99 -21.40
N ALA A 240 -3.16 19.70 -22.33
CA ALA A 240 -3.99 19.05 -23.34
C ALA A 240 -3.19 18.07 -24.21
N ALA A 241 -1.95 18.44 -24.59
CA ALA A 241 -1.05 17.54 -25.32
C ALA A 241 -0.63 16.32 -24.49
N LEU A 242 -0.42 16.49 -23.18
CA LEU A 242 -0.16 15.37 -22.27
C LEU A 242 -1.37 14.45 -22.13
N GLN A 243 -2.59 15.00 -22.06
CA GLN A 243 -3.82 14.19 -22.03
C GLN A 243 -3.99 13.35 -23.29
N GLU A 244 -3.76 13.95 -24.46
CA GLU A 244 -3.84 13.23 -25.73
C GLU A 244 -2.77 12.14 -25.81
N ARG A 245 -1.52 12.47 -25.48
CA ARG A 245 -0.40 11.52 -25.50
C ARG A 245 -0.59 10.34 -24.54
N PHE A 246 -1.16 10.59 -23.37
CA PHE A 246 -1.34 9.59 -22.31
C PHE A 246 -2.79 9.13 -22.15
N ALA A 247 -3.66 9.33 -23.15
CA ALA A 247 -5.10 9.04 -23.06
C ALA A 247 -5.40 7.61 -22.59
N THR A 248 -4.65 6.62 -23.10
CA THR A 248 -4.80 5.20 -22.71
C THR A 248 -4.44 4.96 -21.24
N LEU A 249 -3.39 5.62 -20.73
CA LEU A 249 -3.01 5.55 -19.32
C LEU A 249 -4.12 6.12 -18.45
N LEU A 250 -4.62 7.31 -18.79
CA LEU A 250 -5.66 8.00 -18.01
C LEU A 250 -7.00 7.24 -17.98
N ALA A 251 -7.30 6.46 -19.03
CA ALA A 251 -8.49 5.60 -19.06
C ALA A 251 -8.36 4.35 -18.17
N LEU A 252 -7.13 3.84 -18.00
CA LEU A 252 -6.84 2.63 -17.21
C LEU A 252 -6.54 2.95 -15.74
N GLU A 253 -6.04 4.16 -15.45
CA GLU A 253 -5.54 4.56 -14.14
C GLU A 253 -6.21 5.89 -13.72
N PRO A 254 -7.30 5.82 -12.92
CA PRO A 254 -8.14 6.98 -12.62
C PRO A 254 -7.51 7.95 -11.63
N GLU A 255 -6.49 7.56 -10.87
CA GLU A 255 -5.81 8.44 -9.90
C GLU A 255 -4.94 9.47 -10.61
N THR A 256 -4.15 9.05 -11.61
CA THR A 256 -3.37 9.94 -12.49
C THR A 256 -4.28 10.87 -13.27
N ALA A 257 -5.45 10.40 -13.73
CA ALA A 257 -6.46 11.25 -14.34
C ALA A 257 -6.96 12.35 -13.40
N ARG A 258 -7.15 12.05 -12.11
CA ARG A 258 -7.52 13.06 -11.10
C ARG A 258 -6.39 14.07 -10.84
N HIS A 259 -5.14 13.62 -10.77
CA HIS A 259 -4.00 14.52 -10.59
C HIS A 259 -3.88 15.52 -11.73
N LEU A 260 -4.08 15.06 -12.96
CA LEU A 260 -4.01 15.91 -14.14
C LEU A 260 -5.22 16.85 -14.25
N ALA A 261 -6.42 16.39 -13.87
CA ALA A 261 -7.60 17.24 -13.74
C ALA A 261 -7.46 18.32 -12.66
N ALA A 262 -6.73 18.03 -11.57
CA ALA A 262 -6.42 19.02 -10.54
C ALA A 262 -5.47 20.11 -11.07
N ALA A 263 -4.47 19.74 -11.87
CA ALA A 263 -3.58 20.70 -12.53
C ALA A 263 -4.35 21.61 -13.52
N GLU A 264 -5.32 21.05 -14.27
CA GLU A 264 -6.22 21.88 -15.09
C GLU A 264 -7.06 22.86 -14.27
N ALA A 265 -7.57 22.42 -13.12
CA ALA A 265 -8.37 23.27 -12.25
C ALA A 265 -7.56 24.46 -11.72
N GLN A 266 -6.28 24.26 -11.40
CA GLN A 266 -5.35 25.33 -11.01
C GLN A 266 -5.15 26.34 -12.16
N LEU A 267 -4.96 25.86 -13.40
CA LEU A 267 -4.87 26.76 -14.56
C LEU A 267 -6.17 27.54 -14.80
N ARG A 268 -7.34 26.91 -14.63
CA ARG A 268 -8.64 27.59 -14.71
C ARG A 268 -8.82 28.64 -13.62
N ALA A 269 -8.22 28.44 -12.44
CA ALA A 269 -8.15 29.43 -11.37
C ALA A 269 -7.14 30.56 -11.64
N GLY A 270 -6.36 30.48 -12.71
CA GLY A 270 -5.36 31.48 -13.09
C GLY A 270 -4.01 31.33 -12.38
N GLU A 271 -3.78 30.19 -11.74
CA GLU A 271 -2.53 29.85 -11.06
C GLU A 271 -1.58 29.15 -12.02
N PRO A 272 -0.37 29.68 -12.26
CA PRO A 272 0.62 29.00 -13.10
C PRO A 272 1.20 27.79 -12.38
N LEU A 273 1.46 26.71 -13.13
CA LEU A 273 1.96 25.45 -12.59
C LEU A 273 3.49 25.41 -12.47
N GLY A 274 4.21 26.13 -13.33
CA GLY A 274 5.67 26.25 -13.26
C GLY A 274 6.40 24.90 -13.19
N GLU A 275 7.13 24.66 -12.11
CA GLU A 275 7.91 23.42 -11.90
C GLU A 275 7.05 22.15 -11.89
N ALA A 276 5.80 22.23 -11.41
CA ALA A 276 4.90 21.09 -11.40
C ALA A 276 4.62 20.58 -12.82
N LEU A 277 4.43 21.48 -13.79
CA LEU A 277 4.22 21.12 -15.20
C LEU A 277 5.46 20.47 -15.82
N GLN A 278 6.66 20.89 -15.42
CA GLN A 278 7.91 20.28 -15.90
C GLN A 278 8.11 18.85 -15.40
N ALA A 279 7.60 18.53 -14.21
CA ALA A 279 7.68 17.19 -13.63
C ALA A 279 6.62 16.22 -14.19
N LEU A 280 5.46 16.73 -14.62
CA LEU A 280 4.34 15.91 -15.09
C LEU A 280 4.70 14.91 -16.20
N PRO A 281 5.43 15.27 -17.28
CA PRO A 281 5.79 14.31 -18.33
C PRO A 281 6.59 13.10 -17.82
N ALA A 282 7.51 13.33 -16.89
CA ALA A 282 8.32 12.27 -16.30
C ALA A 282 7.47 11.38 -15.37
N GLN A 283 6.57 11.98 -14.58
CA GLN A 283 5.63 11.25 -13.72
C GLN A 283 4.68 10.38 -14.54
N LEU A 284 4.10 10.92 -15.63
CA LEU A 284 3.21 10.17 -16.53
C LEU A 284 3.94 9.03 -17.23
N SER A 285 5.18 9.25 -17.68
CA SER A 285 6.00 8.18 -18.27
C SER A 285 6.34 7.08 -17.28
N ALA A 286 6.59 7.42 -16.00
CA ALA A 286 6.86 6.44 -14.96
C ALA A 286 5.59 5.67 -14.57
N ALA A 287 4.44 6.33 -14.48
CA ALA A 287 3.15 5.68 -14.26
C ALA A 287 2.80 4.73 -15.43
N GLN A 288 3.08 5.13 -16.66
CA GLN A 288 2.91 4.28 -17.84
C GLN A 288 3.76 3.01 -17.77
N SER A 289 5.04 3.10 -17.44
CA SER A 289 5.93 1.92 -17.37
C SER A 289 5.57 1.00 -16.19
N ALA A 290 5.16 1.57 -15.05
CA ALA A 290 4.66 0.80 -13.91
C ALA A 290 3.38 0.03 -14.28
N LEU A 291 2.42 0.68 -14.95
CA LEU A 291 1.19 0.04 -15.40
C LEU A 291 1.46 -1.03 -16.46
N GLN A 292 2.35 -0.78 -17.42
CA GLN A 292 2.76 -1.78 -18.42
C GLN A 292 3.32 -3.04 -17.75
N THR A 293 4.19 -2.87 -16.75
CA THR A 293 4.77 -3.99 -16.00
C THR A 293 3.70 -4.77 -15.25
N ALA A 294 2.78 -4.08 -14.57
CA ALA A 294 1.68 -4.71 -13.84
C ALA A 294 0.74 -5.50 -14.77
N LEU A 295 0.33 -4.91 -15.90
CA LEU A 295 -0.53 -5.56 -16.88
C LEU A 295 0.17 -6.74 -17.56
N ARG A 296 1.47 -6.64 -17.82
CA ARG A 296 2.26 -7.76 -18.35
C ARG A 296 2.23 -8.96 -17.41
N LEU A 297 2.47 -8.73 -16.11
CA LEU A 297 2.38 -9.79 -15.10
C LEU A 297 0.97 -10.40 -15.04
N GLU A 298 -0.08 -9.56 -15.08
CA GLU A 298 -1.47 -10.00 -15.11
C GLU A 298 -1.75 -10.90 -16.33
N VAL A 299 -1.32 -10.49 -17.53
CA VAL A 299 -1.55 -11.24 -18.77
C VAL A 299 -0.70 -12.52 -18.82
N GLU A 300 0.56 -12.47 -18.38
CA GLU A 300 1.44 -13.66 -18.27
C GLU A 300 0.86 -14.69 -17.29
N GLU A 301 0.27 -14.24 -16.17
CA GLU A 301 -0.43 -15.11 -15.23
C GLU A 301 -1.66 -15.77 -15.87
N VAL A 302 -2.47 -15.02 -16.61
CA VAL A 302 -3.63 -15.57 -17.32
C VAL A 302 -3.19 -16.54 -18.42
N LEU A 303 -2.12 -16.24 -19.16
CA LEU A 303 -1.59 -17.09 -20.21
C LEU A 303 -1.02 -18.42 -19.66
N THR A 304 -0.22 -18.35 -18.60
CA THR A 304 0.32 -19.56 -17.93
C THR A 304 -0.81 -20.42 -17.36
N ARG A 305 -1.85 -19.78 -16.83
CA ARG A 305 -3.07 -20.44 -16.40
C ARG A 305 -3.75 -21.13 -17.57
N GLU A 306 -4.03 -20.47 -18.70
CA GLU A 306 -4.75 -21.07 -19.84
C GLU A 306 -3.95 -22.19 -20.51
N THR A 307 -2.63 -22.05 -20.64
CA THR A 307 -1.78 -23.10 -21.24
C THR A 307 -1.69 -24.37 -20.40
N ALA A 308 -1.92 -24.28 -19.08
CA ALA A 308 -2.01 -25.43 -18.20
C ALA A 308 -3.34 -26.20 -18.31
N GLU A 309 -4.34 -25.66 -19.02
CA GLU A 309 -5.60 -26.38 -19.24
C GLU A 309 -5.43 -27.56 -20.21
N ALA A 310 -6.19 -28.63 -19.97
CA ALA A 310 -6.15 -29.83 -20.80
C ALA A 310 -6.64 -29.61 -22.25
N ALA A 311 -7.49 -28.60 -22.46
CA ALA A 311 -7.99 -28.18 -23.76
C ALA A 311 -7.99 -26.65 -23.79
N PRO A 312 -6.85 -26.00 -24.09
CA PRO A 312 -6.76 -24.56 -24.11
C PRO A 312 -7.55 -24.00 -25.30
N ASP A 313 -8.14 -22.82 -25.12
CA ASP A 313 -8.80 -22.11 -26.19
C ASP A 313 -7.74 -21.37 -27.04
N GLU A 314 -7.53 -21.84 -28.28
CA GLU A 314 -6.51 -21.28 -29.17
C GLU A 314 -6.74 -19.80 -29.49
N GLU A 315 -8.00 -19.34 -29.54
CA GLU A 315 -8.33 -17.95 -29.83
C GLU A 315 -7.91 -17.05 -28.66
N VAL A 316 -8.23 -17.47 -27.43
CA VAL A 316 -7.80 -16.79 -26.20
C VAL A 316 -6.28 -16.76 -26.07
N LEU A 317 -5.60 -17.87 -26.35
CA LEU A 317 -4.13 -17.91 -26.32
C LEU A 317 -3.51 -16.94 -27.34
N ARG A 318 -4.08 -16.82 -28.54
CA ARG A 318 -3.64 -15.86 -29.57
C ARG A 318 -3.86 -14.42 -29.10
N ASP A 319 -5.04 -14.10 -28.56
CA ASP A 319 -5.37 -12.78 -28.04
C ASP A 319 -4.45 -12.36 -26.88
N LEU A 320 -4.20 -13.25 -25.92
CA LEU A 320 -3.27 -12.99 -24.81
C LEU A 320 -1.83 -12.78 -25.31
N THR A 321 -1.39 -13.60 -26.26
CA THR A 321 -0.04 -13.47 -26.87
C THR A 321 0.10 -12.16 -27.64
N LEU A 322 -0.95 -11.75 -28.38
CA LEU A 322 -0.96 -10.46 -29.06
C LEU A 322 -0.94 -9.30 -28.05
N THR A 323 -1.70 -9.40 -26.96
CA THR A 323 -1.73 -8.39 -25.90
C THR A 323 -0.36 -8.24 -25.23
N LEU A 324 0.36 -9.35 -24.98
CA LEU A 324 1.74 -9.30 -24.47
C LEU A 324 2.70 -8.62 -25.45
N LYS A 325 2.61 -8.93 -26.75
CA LYS A 325 3.42 -8.27 -27.79
C LYS A 325 3.14 -6.77 -27.87
N VAL A 326 1.88 -6.37 -27.70
CA VAL A 326 1.52 -4.94 -27.63
C VAL A 326 2.14 -4.32 -26.38
N LEU A 327 2.02 -4.96 -25.21
CA LEU A 327 2.59 -4.50 -23.94
C LEU A 327 4.12 -4.34 -23.97
N ASP A 328 4.84 -5.10 -24.80
CA ASP A 328 6.29 -4.92 -25.00
C ASP A 328 6.65 -3.56 -25.63
N THR A 329 5.69 -2.89 -26.28
CA THR A 329 5.92 -1.63 -27.01
C THR A 329 5.09 -0.47 -26.49
N THR A 330 3.82 -0.69 -26.16
CA THR A 330 2.83 0.35 -25.83
C THR A 330 1.75 -0.17 -24.89
N LEU A 331 0.95 0.72 -24.31
CA LEU A 331 -0.24 0.30 -23.56
C LEU A 331 -1.35 -0.16 -24.53
N PRO A 332 -1.92 -1.36 -24.35
CA PRO A 332 -3.08 -1.81 -25.11
C PRO A 332 -4.33 -1.00 -24.77
N SER A 333 -5.37 -1.11 -25.60
CA SER A 333 -6.60 -0.34 -25.37
C SER A 333 -7.30 -0.79 -24.07
N PRO A 334 -8.10 0.09 -23.44
CA PRO A 334 -8.87 -0.28 -22.25
C PRO A 334 -9.81 -1.47 -22.49
N THR A 335 -10.36 -1.55 -23.70
CA THR A 335 -11.23 -2.65 -24.15
C THR A 335 -10.47 -3.98 -24.21
N ASP A 336 -9.21 -3.98 -24.68
CA ASP A 336 -8.41 -5.20 -24.75
C ASP A 336 -8.06 -5.71 -23.35
N ILE A 337 -7.71 -4.81 -22.43
CA ILE A 337 -7.47 -5.19 -21.02
C ILE A 337 -8.74 -5.71 -20.35
N GLN A 338 -9.90 -5.09 -20.62
CA GLN A 338 -11.18 -5.60 -20.13
C GLN A 338 -11.47 -7.00 -20.67
N ARG A 339 -11.23 -7.25 -21.96
CA ARG A 339 -11.35 -8.60 -22.55
C ARG A 339 -10.43 -9.60 -21.86
N VAL A 340 -9.16 -9.27 -21.62
CA VAL A 340 -8.25 -10.16 -20.88
C VAL A 340 -8.78 -10.48 -19.48
N ARG A 341 -9.32 -9.47 -18.77
CA ARG A 341 -9.91 -9.67 -17.44
C ARG A 341 -11.18 -10.52 -17.48
N ASP A 342 -12.01 -10.34 -18.49
CA ASP A 342 -13.22 -11.14 -18.70
C ASP A 342 -12.85 -12.60 -19.07
N TYR A 343 -11.80 -12.80 -19.89
CA TYR A 343 -11.22 -14.11 -20.15
C TYR A 343 -10.70 -14.75 -18.85
N ALA A 344 -9.97 -14.01 -18.02
CA ALA A 344 -9.46 -14.50 -16.74
C ALA A 344 -10.59 -14.95 -15.79
N ARG A 345 -11.69 -14.17 -15.73
CA ARG A 345 -12.88 -14.51 -14.94
C ARG A 345 -13.55 -15.78 -15.46
N THR A 346 -13.89 -15.80 -16.75
CA THR A 346 -14.56 -16.95 -17.37
C THR A 346 -13.71 -18.23 -17.32
N ALA A 347 -12.38 -18.11 -17.44
CA ALA A 347 -11.45 -19.21 -17.17
C ALA A 347 -11.52 -19.70 -15.72
N GLY A 348 -11.50 -18.77 -14.76
CA GLY A 348 -11.69 -19.07 -13.34
C GLY A 348 -12.99 -19.84 -13.07
N ASP A 349 -14.10 -19.38 -13.64
CA ASP A 349 -15.43 -19.99 -13.48
C ASP A 349 -15.48 -21.40 -14.08
N ARG A 350 -14.95 -21.57 -15.31
CA ARG A 350 -14.83 -22.89 -15.97
C ARG A 350 -14.03 -23.88 -15.11
N ARG A 351 -12.95 -23.43 -14.47
CA ARG A 351 -12.13 -24.27 -13.59
C ARG A 351 -12.82 -24.62 -12.29
N ALA A 352 -13.50 -23.66 -11.68
CA ALA A 352 -14.26 -23.90 -10.46
C ALA A 352 -15.37 -24.94 -10.71
N LEU A 353 -16.07 -24.84 -11.85
CA LEU A 353 -17.03 -25.86 -12.31
C LEU A 353 -16.40 -27.23 -12.49
N ARG A 354 -15.26 -27.32 -13.20
CA ARG A 354 -14.54 -28.60 -13.38
C ARG A 354 -14.07 -29.17 -12.04
N ALA A 355 -13.59 -28.33 -11.12
CA ALA A 355 -13.14 -28.74 -9.79
C ALA A 355 -14.31 -29.24 -8.95
N LEU A 356 -15.46 -28.56 -8.99
CA LEU A 356 -16.70 -29.00 -8.36
C LEU A 356 -17.15 -30.34 -8.95
N HIS A 357 -17.17 -30.48 -10.27
CA HIS A 357 -17.59 -31.73 -10.93
C HIS A 357 -16.66 -32.91 -10.61
N ARG A 358 -15.35 -32.67 -10.55
CA ARG A 358 -14.38 -33.69 -10.08
C ARG A 358 -14.66 -34.09 -8.64
N LEU A 359 -14.86 -33.11 -7.76
CA LEU A 359 -15.14 -33.37 -6.34
C LEU A 359 -16.47 -34.12 -6.16
N GLU A 360 -17.48 -33.81 -6.97
CA GLU A 360 -18.75 -34.55 -7.01
C GLU A 360 -18.58 -35.98 -7.52
N SER A 361 -17.75 -36.18 -8.56
CA SER A 361 -17.40 -37.52 -9.06
C SER A 361 -16.68 -38.34 -7.99
N ASP A 362 -15.73 -37.74 -7.28
CA ASP A 362 -14.98 -38.38 -6.20
C ASP A 362 -15.85 -38.63 -4.96
N ALA A 363 -16.86 -37.77 -4.74
CA ALA A 363 -17.85 -37.90 -3.67
C ALA A 363 -19.00 -38.86 -3.98
N ALA A 364 -19.18 -39.25 -5.24
CA ALA A 364 -20.29 -40.11 -5.69
C ALA A 364 -20.44 -41.42 -4.88
N PRO A 365 -19.36 -42.15 -4.52
CA PRO A 365 -19.45 -43.36 -3.70
C PRO A 365 -19.97 -43.11 -2.28
N TYR A 366 -19.90 -41.86 -1.81
CA TYR A 366 -20.21 -41.46 -0.44
C TYR A 366 -21.54 -40.74 -0.27
N ARG A 367 -22.25 -40.46 -1.37
CA ARG A 367 -23.40 -39.55 -1.41
C ARG A 367 -24.63 -40.06 -0.66
N ASP A 368 -24.89 -41.37 -0.68
CA ASP A 368 -26.14 -41.94 -0.14
C ASP A 368 -25.95 -42.61 1.23
N LEU A 369 -24.81 -42.37 1.89
CA LEU A 369 -24.40 -43.13 3.08
C LEU A 369 -24.92 -42.55 4.40
N PRO A 370 -25.31 -43.39 5.37
CA PRO A 370 -25.53 -42.94 6.74
C PRO A 370 -24.19 -42.57 7.39
N GLY A 371 -24.09 -41.38 7.99
CA GLY A 371 -22.88 -40.91 8.68
C GLY A 371 -22.76 -39.39 8.74
N GLU A 372 -22.14 -38.86 9.80
CA GLU A 372 -21.99 -37.42 10.01
C GLU A 372 -21.08 -36.79 8.94
N ALA A 373 -19.99 -37.46 8.55
CA ALA A 373 -19.12 -36.96 7.47
C ALA A 373 -19.81 -36.97 6.10
N ALA A 374 -20.59 -38.02 5.78
CA ALA A 374 -21.35 -38.10 4.53
C ALA A 374 -22.47 -37.05 4.44
N GLN A 375 -23.12 -36.74 5.57
CA GLN A 375 -24.11 -35.65 5.67
C GLN A 375 -23.42 -34.29 5.47
N THR A 376 -22.29 -34.07 6.15
CA THR A 376 -21.50 -32.83 6.05
C THR A 376 -21.01 -32.59 4.63
N LEU A 377 -20.54 -33.64 3.95
CA LEU A 377 -20.10 -33.59 2.55
C LEU A 377 -21.24 -33.20 1.62
N ARG A 378 -22.44 -33.78 1.80
CA ARG A 378 -23.63 -33.42 1.02
C ARG A 378 -24.00 -31.95 1.19
N THR A 379 -24.11 -31.49 2.43
CA THR A 379 -24.43 -30.08 2.71
C THR A 379 -23.39 -29.12 2.15
N ALA A 380 -22.10 -29.47 2.20
CA ALA A 380 -21.03 -28.65 1.66
C ALA A 380 -21.06 -28.60 0.12
N LEU A 381 -21.35 -29.71 -0.55
CA LEU A 381 -21.51 -29.78 -2.01
C LEU A 381 -22.75 -29.02 -2.50
N GLU A 382 -23.87 -29.13 -1.80
CA GLU A 382 -25.10 -28.39 -2.11
C GLU A 382 -24.89 -26.88 -1.93
N ALA A 383 -24.28 -26.46 -0.81
CA ALA A 383 -23.94 -25.07 -0.58
C ALA A 383 -22.99 -24.53 -1.68
N ALA A 384 -22.01 -25.32 -2.13
CA ALA A 384 -21.11 -24.93 -3.22
C ALA A 384 -21.85 -24.76 -4.56
N ARG A 385 -22.82 -25.63 -4.87
CA ARG A 385 -23.67 -25.52 -6.07
C ARG A 385 -24.57 -24.30 -6.03
N GLU A 386 -25.25 -24.07 -4.91
CA GLU A 386 -26.14 -22.92 -4.73
C GLU A 386 -25.35 -21.62 -4.82
N HIS A 387 -24.17 -21.57 -4.21
CA HIS A 387 -23.30 -20.40 -4.28
C HIS A 387 -22.89 -20.09 -5.72
N PHE A 388 -22.41 -21.10 -6.47
CA PHE A 388 -22.03 -20.91 -7.87
C PHE A 388 -23.23 -20.51 -8.74
N GLY A 389 -24.38 -21.15 -8.56
CA GLY A 389 -25.60 -20.85 -9.31
C GLY A 389 -26.18 -19.45 -9.04
N ALA A 390 -26.07 -18.96 -7.81
CA ALA A 390 -26.63 -17.66 -7.43
C ALA A 390 -25.68 -16.47 -7.73
N HIS A 391 -24.36 -16.65 -7.62
CA HIS A 391 -23.40 -15.55 -7.68
C HIS A 391 -22.51 -15.58 -8.93
N GLY A 392 -22.51 -16.70 -9.67
CA GLY A 392 -21.60 -16.89 -10.81
C GLY A 392 -20.13 -16.81 -10.43
N ALA A 393 -19.80 -16.96 -9.14
CA ALA A 393 -18.46 -16.84 -8.59
C ALA A 393 -17.94 -18.21 -8.16
N PRO A 394 -16.62 -18.47 -8.25
CA PRO A 394 -16.04 -19.75 -7.89
C PRO A 394 -16.29 -20.06 -6.40
N PRO A 395 -17.02 -21.14 -6.05
CA PRO A 395 -17.30 -21.49 -4.66
C PRO A 395 -16.02 -21.87 -3.94
N ASP A 396 -15.97 -21.58 -2.64
CA ASP A 396 -14.95 -22.16 -1.78
C ASP A 396 -15.23 -23.67 -1.63
N LEU A 397 -14.37 -24.49 -2.24
CA LEU A 397 -14.45 -25.94 -2.19
C LEU A 397 -13.68 -26.53 -1.00
N SER A 398 -13.07 -25.71 -0.14
CA SER A 398 -12.26 -26.18 0.99
C SER A 398 -13.07 -27.06 1.96
N ALA A 399 -14.27 -26.61 2.35
CA ALA A 399 -15.16 -27.34 3.24
C ALA A 399 -15.60 -28.69 2.65
N ALA A 400 -15.89 -28.72 1.34
CA ALA A 400 -16.26 -29.95 0.64
C ALA A 400 -15.08 -30.93 0.53
N ARG A 401 -13.86 -30.44 0.29
CA ARG A 401 -12.63 -31.26 0.28
C ARG A 401 -12.37 -31.89 1.64
N SER A 402 -12.39 -31.09 2.72
CA SER A 402 -12.16 -31.60 4.07
C SER A 402 -13.28 -32.54 4.55
N ALA A 403 -14.51 -32.40 4.05
CA ALA A 403 -15.58 -33.36 4.32
C ALA A 403 -15.39 -34.68 3.55
N LEU A 404 -14.90 -34.62 2.30
CA LEU A 404 -14.58 -35.80 1.50
C LEU A 404 -13.43 -36.59 2.12
N GLU A 405 -12.36 -35.93 2.56
CA GLU A 405 -11.24 -36.57 3.26
C GLU A 405 -11.71 -37.31 4.52
N ARG A 406 -12.54 -36.66 5.36
CA ARG A 406 -13.12 -37.30 6.54
C ARG A 406 -13.98 -38.52 6.19
N ALA A 407 -14.82 -38.43 5.16
CA ALA A 407 -15.64 -39.57 4.71
C ALA A 407 -14.76 -40.73 4.18
N GLN A 408 -13.65 -40.43 3.50
CA GLN A 408 -12.68 -41.44 3.07
C GLN A 408 -11.95 -42.09 4.25
N GLU A 409 -11.58 -41.32 5.27
CA GLU A 409 -10.97 -41.84 6.51
C GLU A 409 -11.93 -42.73 7.29
N GLU A 410 -13.18 -42.31 7.48
CA GLU A 410 -14.23 -43.12 8.10
C GLU A 410 -14.43 -44.45 7.36
N SER A 411 -14.45 -44.42 6.01
CA SER A 411 -14.55 -45.63 5.19
C SER A 411 -13.40 -46.60 5.47
N ARG A 412 -12.17 -46.08 5.52
CA ARG A 412 -10.96 -46.90 5.75
C ARG A 412 -10.98 -47.52 7.14
N ALA A 413 -11.31 -46.72 8.16
CA ALA A 413 -11.40 -47.18 9.53
C ALA A 413 -12.48 -48.27 9.71
N LEU A 414 -13.61 -48.14 9.03
CA LEU A 414 -14.65 -49.16 9.02
C LEU A 414 -14.16 -50.44 8.34
N SER A 415 -13.56 -50.37 7.15
CA SER A 415 -13.05 -51.56 6.47
C SER A 415 -12.02 -52.32 7.33
N GLU A 416 -11.09 -51.62 7.98
CA GLU A 416 -10.10 -52.22 8.88
C GLU A 416 -10.76 -52.87 10.12
N THR A 417 -11.79 -52.22 10.67
CA THR A 417 -12.55 -52.77 11.80
C THR A 417 -13.29 -54.05 11.40
N LEU A 418 -13.91 -54.08 10.22
CA LEU A 418 -14.63 -55.26 9.72
C LEU A 418 -13.70 -56.42 9.40
N GLU A 419 -12.51 -56.13 8.86
CA GLU A 419 -11.49 -57.14 8.67
C GLU A 419 -11.05 -57.77 10.00
N GLY A 420 -10.82 -56.94 11.03
CA GLY A 420 -10.52 -57.40 12.38
C GLY A 420 -11.63 -58.27 12.99
N ARG A 421 -12.90 -57.88 12.80
CA ARG A 421 -14.08 -58.66 13.24
C ARG A 421 -14.19 -60.00 12.52
N LEU A 422 -14.01 -60.04 11.20
CA LEU A 422 -13.99 -61.28 10.42
C LEU A 422 -12.89 -62.23 10.89
N GLN A 423 -11.66 -61.74 11.10
CA GLN A 423 -10.56 -62.55 11.61
C GLN A 423 -10.85 -63.11 13.02
N ALA A 424 -11.49 -62.31 13.89
CA ALA A 424 -11.90 -62.77 15.22
C ALA A 424 -12.98 -63.85 15.14
N ALA A 425 -13.99 -63.68 14.27
CA ALA A 425 -15.04 -64.66 14.03
C ALA A 425 -14.50 -65.98 13.44
N GLU A 426 -13.54 -65.91 12.50
CA GLU A 426 -12.83 -67.08 11.96
C GLU A 426 -12.13 -67.87 13.08
N ARG A 427 -11.34 -67.19 13.93
CA ARG A 427 -10.65 -67.83 15.09
C ARG A 427 -11.63 -68.42 16.09
N ALA A 428 -12.74 -67.73 16.35
CA ALA A 428 -13.79 -68.18 17.25
C ALA A 428 -14.47 -69.48 16.76
N LEU A 429 -14.65 -69.60 15.45
CA LEU A 429 -15.18 -70.80 14.79
C LEU A 429 -14.16 -71.96 14.76
N GLU A 430 -12.88 -71.66 14.59
CA GLU A 430 -11.80 -72.67 14.70
C GLU A 430 -11.71 -73.25 16.12
N ALA A 431 -11.85 -72.43 17.15
CA ALA A 431 -11.79 -72.83 18.55
C ALA A 431 -12.93 -73.77 19.00
N LEU A 432 -14.05 -73.82 18.26
CA LEU A 432 -15.16 -74.72 18.55
C LEU A 432 -14.82 -76.20 18.28
N GLY A 433 -13.85 -76.49 17.42
CA GLY A 433 -13.20 -77.81 17.33
C GLY A 433 -14.04 -79.00 16.83
N ALA A 434 -15.31 -78.82 16.45
CA ALA A 434 -16.16 -79.89 15.90
C ALA A 434 -16.20 -79.83 14.35
N PRO A 435 -15.62 -80.80 13.63
CA PRO A 435 -15.53 -80.77 12.17
C PRO A 435 -16.82 -81.19 11.42
N SER A 436 -17.87 -81.64 12.12
CA SER A 436 -19.02 -82.31 11.48
C SER A 436 -20.40 -81.71 11.77
N ASP A 437 -20.49 -80.58 12.49
CA ASP A 437 -21.77 -79.89 12.64
C ASP A 437 -22.10 -79.09 11.36
N GLU A 438 -23.24 -79.38 10.76
CA GLU A 438 -23.74 -78.74 9.53
C GLU A 438 -23.79 -77.21 9.65
N GLN A 439 -24.15 -76.71 10.83
CA GLN A 439 -24.19 -75.28 11.16
C GLN A 439 -22.79 -74.64 11.18
N ALA A 440 -21.75 -75.37 11.59
CA ALA A 440 -20.37 -74.86 11.58
C ALA A 440 -19.81 -74.78 10.15
N LEU A 441 -20.20 -75.69 9.25
CA LEU A 441 -19.84 -75.65 7.84
C LEU A 441 -20.54 -74.48 7.11
N GLU A 442 -21.81 -74.24 7.40
CA GLU A 442 -22.56 -73.10 6.86
C GLU A 442 -21.90 -71.77 7.25
N LEU A 443 -21.54 -71.60 8.53
CA LEU A 443 -20.86 -70.39 9.01
C LEU A 443 -19.47 -70.21 8.40
N ARG A 444 -18.70 -71.28 8.18
CA ARG A 444 -17.40 -71.20 7.49
C ARG A 444 -17.55 -70.70 6.06
N TRP A 445 -18.53 -71.23 5.33
CA TRP A 445 -18.80 -70.77 3.97
C TRP A 445 -19.22 -69.30 3.95
N ARG A 446 -20.09 -68.90 4.89
CA ARG A 446 -20.57 -67.52 5.00
C ARG A 446 -19.45 -66.54 5.35
N LEU A 447 -18.55 -66.87 6.28
CA LEU A 447 -17.37 -66.06 6.59
C LEU A 447 -16.43 -65.90 5.39
N ARG A 448 -16.14 -66.99 4.65
CA ARG A 448 -15.32 -66.92 3.43
C ARG A 448 -15.96 -66.05 2.35
N ARG A 449 -17.28 -66.13 2.20
CA ARG A 449 -18.03 -65.27 1.28
C ARG A 449 -17.94 -63.81 1.69
N LEU A 450 -18.17 -63.50 2.96
CA LEU A 450 -18.08 -62.12 3.49
C LEU A 450 -16.68 -61.54 3.32
N ARG A 451 -15.64 -62.34 3.52
CA ARG A 451 -14.25 -61.95 3.27
C ARG A 451 -13.99 -61.66 1.80
N ALA A 452 -14.43 -62.54 0.90
CA ALA A 452 -14.30 -62.31 -0.54
C ALA A 452 -15.08 -61.07 -1.00
N GLN A 453 -16.24 -60.80 -0.38
CA GLN A 453 -17.03 -59.58 -0.64
C GLN A 453 -16.32 -58.32 -0.11
N LEU A 454 -15.70 -58.37 1.07
CA LEU A 454 -14.91 -57.26 1.60
C LEU A 454 -13.68 -56.97 0.73
N GLU A 455 -12.98 -58.01 0.29
CA GLU A 455 -11.83 -57.90 -0.62
C GLU A 455 -12.25 -57.35 -2.00
N ALA A 456 -13.39 -57.79 -2.54
CA ALA A 456 -13.93 -57.33 -3.82
C ALA A 456 -14.53 -55.92 -3.76
N ALA A 457 -15.11 -55.51 -2.63
CA ALA A 457 -15.64 -54.17 -2.42
C ALA A 457 -14.54 -53.09 -2.42
N GLY A 458 -13.30 -53.50 -2.15
CA GLY A 458 -12.15 -52.61 -2.02
C GLY A 458 -12.35 -51.55 -0.93
N ARG A 459 -11.44 -50.58 -0.85
CA ARG A 459 -11.47 -49.48 0.13
C ARG A 459 -12.52 -48.39 -0.17
N GLY A 460 -13.40 -48.59 -1.16
CA GLY A 460 -14.14 -47.50 -1.80
C GLY A 460 -15.64 -47.46 -1.56
N SER A 461 -16.27 -48.55 -1.11
CA SER A 461 -17.73 -48.60 -0.97
C SER A 461 -18.14 -48.77 0.50
N LEU A 462 -18.37 -47.63 1.16
CA LEU A 462 -18.84 -47.55 2.55
C LEU A 462 -20.21 -48.22 2.74
N HIS A 463 -21.07 -48.23 1.69
CA HIS A 463 -22.36 -48.93 1.71
C HIS A 463 -22.17 -50.44 1.84
N VAL A 464 -21.28 -51.01 1.01
CA VAL A 464 -20.94 -52.43 1.09
C VAL A 464 -20.29 -52.74 2.43
N CYS A 465 -19.48 -51.84 2.99
CA CYS A 465 -18.94 -52.01 4.34
C CYS A 465 -20.04 -52.04 5.41
N HIS A 466 -21.05 -51.16 5.36
CA HIS A 466 -22.16 -51.18 6.31
C HIS A 466 -23.04 -52.43 6.19
N ASP A 467 -23.36 -52.87 4.98
CA ASP A 467 -24.12 -54.10 4.75
C ASP A 467 -23.33 -55.32 5.23
N LEU A 468 -22.03 -55.37 4.94
CA LEU A 468 -21.13 -56.39 5.47
C LEU A 468 -21.05 -56.35 6.99
N ALA A 469 -21.08 -55.16 7.61
CA ALA A 469 -21.06 -55.01 9.06
C ALA A 469 -22.28 -55.64 9.75
N ALA A 470 -23.46 -55.49 9.14
CA ALA A 470 -24.68 -56.12 9.60
C ALA A 470 -24.61 -57.65 9.42
N GLU A 471 -24.16 -58.14 8.26
CA GLU A 471 -24.01 -59.57 8.03
C GLU A 471 -22.94 -60.21 8.95
N ILE A 472 -21.85 -59.50 9.25
CA ILE A 472 -20.84 -59.94 10.22
C ILE A 472 -21.43 -59.99 11.64
N ALA A 473 -22.25 -59.02 12.03
CA ALA A 473 -22.93 -59.03 13.33
C ALA A 473 -23.88 -60.24 13.47
N ASP A 474 -24.62 -60.57 12.42
CA ASP A 474 -25.48 -61.78 12.39
C ASP A 474 -24.66 -63.07 12.53
N VAL A 475 -23.51 -63.14 11.85
CA VAL A 475 -22.60 -64.29 11.96
C VAL A 475 -21.99 -64.38 13.36
N GLU A 476 -21.57 -63.27 13.94
CA GLU A 476 -21.07 -63.20 15.33
C GLU A 476 -22.14 -63.63 16.35
N ALA A 477 -23.40 -63.21 16.17
CA ALA A 477 -24.51 -63.62 17.03
C ALA A 477 -24.75 -65.14 16.97
N ARG A 478 -24.82 -65.71 15.76
CA ARG A 478 -24.96 -67.16 15.56
C ARG A 478 -23.76 -67.94 16.10
N LEU A 479 -22.54 -67.42 15.95
CA LEU A 479 -21.34 -67.99 16.57
C LEU A 479 -21.44 -67.98 18.10
N GLY A 480 -21.95 -66.90 18.68
CA GLY A 480 -22.22 -66.78 20.12
C GLY A 480 -23.23 -67.83 20.61
N GLU A 481 -24.32 -68.04 19.88
CA GLU A 481 -25.31 -69.09 20.18
C GLU A 481 -24.69 -70.49 20.15
N LEU A 482 -23.90 -70.81 19.12
CA LEU A 482 -23.19 -72.08 19.02
C LEU A 482 -22.15 -72.26 20.13
N GLN A 483 -21.43 -71.20 20.50
CA GLN A 483 -20.51 -71.23 21.64
C GLN A 483 -21.24 -71.43 22.96
N GLY A 484 -22.39 -70.78 23.15
CA GLY A 484 -23.27 -70.98 24.30
C GLY A 484 -23.77 -72.42 24.38
N GLY A 485 -24.24 -72.97 23.26
CA GLY A 485 -24.67 -74.37 23.14
C GLY A 485 -23.55 -75.37 23.40
N ALA A 486 -22.37 -75.16 22.82
CA ALA A 486 -21.19 -76.01 23.04
C ALA A 486 -20.65 -75.93 24.48
N ARG A 487 -20.76 -74.76 25.13
CA ARG A 487 -20.44 -74.62 26.56
C ARG A 487 -21.47 -75.33 27.43
N ALA A 488 -22.76 -75.16 27.15
CA ALA A 488 -23.83 -75.85 27.87
C ALA A 488 -23.70 -77.38 27.73
N THR A 489 -23.37 -77.90 26.54
CA THR A 489 -23.15 -79.35 26.36
C THR A 489 -21.89 -79.84 27.06
N ARG A 490 -20.80 -79.05 27.09
CA ARG A 490 -19.60 -79.38 27.89
C ARG A 490 -19.88 -79.33 29.39
N GLU A 491 -20.68 -78.38 29.86
CA GLU A 491 -21.07 -78.28 31.28
C GLU A 491 -22.01 -79.42 31.67
N VAL A 492 -22.98 -79.79 30.83
CA VAL A 492 -23.84 -80.96 31.03
C VAL A 492 -23.01 -82.25 30.98
N ALA A 493 -22.05 -82.38 30.06
CA ALA A 493 -21.15 -83.53 30.03
C ALA A 493 -20.24 -83.57 31.27
N ALA A 494 -19.73 -82.42 31.74
CA ALA A 494 -18.96 -82.32 32.97
C ALA A 494 -19.79 -82.64 34.22
N GLN A 495 -21.07 -82.21 34.25
CA GLN A 495 -22.01 -82.55 35.31
C GLN A 495 -22.41 -84.05 35.28
N LEU A 496 -22.56 -84.66 34.10
CA LEU A 496 -22.81 -86.09 33.93
C LEU A 496 -21.61 -86.95 34.33
N VAL A 497 -20.38 -86.46 34.12
CA VAL A 497 -19.14 -87.09 34.61
C VAL A 497 -18.96 -86.90 36.12
N GLN A 498 -19.48 -85.81 36.71
CA GLN A 498 -19.45 -85.57 38.15
C GLN A 498 -20.62 -86.24 38.91
N SER A 499 -21.75 -86.52 38.26
CA SER A 499 -22.84 -87.30 38.82
C SER A 499 -22.54 -88.80 38.64
N THR A 500 -22.15 -89.46 39.72
CA THR A 500 -21.88 -90.90 39.85
C THR A 500 -23.13 -91.76 39.56
N VAL A 501 -23.59 -91.81 38.30
CA VAL A 501 -24.75 -92.62 37.88
C VAL A 501 -24.41 -93.55 36.71
N LEU A 502 -23.31 -93.31 35.99
CA LEU A 502 -22.85 -94.20 34.91
C LEU A 502 -21.83 -95.26 35.34
N ASP A 503 -21.16 -95.09 36.49
CA ASP A 503 -20.23 -96.09 37.05
C ASP A 503 -20.94 -97.29 37.72
N ASP A 504 -22.23 -97.17 38.06
CA ASP A 504 -23.02 -98.25 38.70
C ASP A 504 -23.77 -99.16 37.70
N LEU A 505 -23.78 -98.84 36.39
CA LEU A 505 -24.55 -99.59 35.38
C LEU A 505 -23.70 -100.33 34.33
N LEU A 506 -22.38 -100.12 34.30
CA LEU A 506 -21.48 -100.83 33.39
C LEU A 506 -20.27 -101.36 34.16
N GLY A 507 -20.44 -102.57 34.71
CA GLY A 507 -19.38 -103.31 35.38
C GLY A 507 -18.10 -103.44 34.54
N PRO A 508 -16.94 -103.63 35.19
CA PRO A 508 -15.64 -103.43 34.56
C PRO A 508 -15.34 -104.53 33.53
N PRO A 509 -14.96 -104.19 32.29
CA PRO A 509 -14.35 -105.17 31.40
C PRO A 509 -12.91 -105.43 31.84
N ARG A 510 -12.71 -106.62 32.38
CA ARG A 510 -11.40 -107.26 32.54
C ARG A 510 -10.77 -107.48 31.16
N THR A 511 -9.57 -106.95 30.96
CA THR A 511 -8.59 -107.52 30.01
C THR A 511 -7.18 -107.45 30.60
N PRO A 512 -6.32 -108.43 30.27
CA PRO A 512 -5.31 -108.97 31.18
C PRO A 512 -4.02 -108.13 31.22
N ALA A 513 -3.52 -107.91 32.43
CA ALA A 513 -2.16 -107.45 32.65
C ALA A 513 -1.19 -108.64 32.47
N SER A 514 -0.39 -108.61 31.41
CA SER A 514 0.79 -109.48 31.28
C SER A 514 1.88 -108.99 32.26
N PRO A 515 2.60 -109.87 32.97
CA PRO A 515 3.65 -109.44 33.90
C PRO A 515 4.81 -108.77 33.15
N PRO A 516 5.48 -107.75 33.75
CA PRO A 516 6.62 -107.09 33.13
C PRO A 516 7.83 -108.05 33.02
N PRO A 517 8.60 -108.04 31.93
CA PRO A 517 9.79 -108.88 31.80
C PRO A 517 10.87 -108.47 32.80
N GLU A 518 11.50 -109.45 33.45
CA GLU A 518 12.65 -109.26 34.33
C GLU A 518 13.83 -108.65 33.55
N ALA A 519 14.56 -107.72 34.19
CA ALA A 519 15.60 -106.89 33.58
C ALA A 519 16.76 -107.66 32.91
N GLY A 520 16.89 -108.97 33.10
CA GLY A 520 17.87 -109.83 32.44
C GLY A 520 17.50 -110.25 31.01
N ALA A 521 16.21 -110.31 30.64
CA ALA A 521 15.75 -110.79 29.33
C ALA A 521 15.99 -109.79 28.17
N LEU A 522 16.27 -108.53 28.51
CA LEU A 522 16.46 -107.42 27.56
C LEU A 522 17.93 -107.16 27.18
N ALA A 523 18.88 -107.83 27.83
CA ALA A 523 20.31 -107.72 27.56
C ALA A 523 20.71 -107.99 26.08
N PRO A 524 20.21 -109.05 25.40
CA PRO A 524 20.56 -109.30 24.00
C PRO A 524 19.97 -108.25 23.03
N LEU A 525 18.84 -107.63 23.37
CA LEU A 525 18.26 -106.52 22.60
C LEU A 525 19.07 -105.23 22.76
N LYS A 526 19.55 -104.95 23.98
CA LYS A 526 20.40 -103.79 24.25
C LYS A 526 21.75 -103.91 23.52
N ALA A 527 22.39 -105.07 23.58
CA ALA A 527 23.63 -105.34 22.84
C ALA A 527 23.45 -105.22 21.32
N TRP A 528 22.29 -105.62 20.78
CA TRP A 528 21.96 -105.44 19.37
C TRP A 528 21.81 -103.96 19.00
N LEU A 529 21.17 -103.14 19.84
CA LEU A 529 21.06 -101.69 19.62
C LEU A 529 22.44 -101.01 19.66
N GLU A 530 23.29 -101.37 20.62
CA GLU A 530 24.65 -100.86 20.74
C GLU A 530 25.52 -101.22 19.52
N ALA A 531 25.41 -102.45 19.01
CA ALA A 531 26.10 -102.88 17.80
C ALA A 531 25.66 -102.09 16.54
N ARG A 532 24.42 -101.61 16.50
CA ARG A 532 23.92 -100.76 15.39
C ARG A 532 24.33 -99.30 15.53
N CYS A 533 24.47 -98.78 16.76
CA CYS A 533 25.06 -97.47 17.02
C CYS A 533 26.57 -97.42 16.75
N ALA A 534 27.25 -98.57 16.65
CA ALA A 534 28.65 -98.62 16.23
C ALA A 534 28.85 -98.38 14.72
N ALA A 535 27.78 -98.34 13.93
CA ALA A 535 27.85 -97.96 12.52
C ALA A 535 28.02 -96.43 12.38
N PRO A 536 28.91 -95.93 11.50
CA PRO A 536 29.29 -94.51 11.44
C PRO A 536 28.14 -93.56 11.03
N SER A 537 27.00 -94.09 10.61
CA SER A 537 25.83 -93.35 10.16
C SER A 537 24.70 -93.22 11.20
N VAL A 538 24.82 -93.83 12.38
CA VAL A 538 23.79 -93.81 13.44
C VAL A 538 24.36 -93.19 14.71
N ALA A 539 23.84 -92.03 15.11
CA ALA A 539 24.27 -91.33 16.33
C ALA A 539 23.61 -91.90 17.61
N GLY A 540 22.41 -92.47 17.47
CA GLY A 540 21.68 -93.06 18.60
C GLY A 540 20.51 -93.92 18.14
N ALA A 541 20.16 -94.91 18.97
CA ALA A 541 19.05 -95.81 18.72
C ALA A 541 18.28 -96.05 20.03
N ALA A 542 16.96 -96.07 19.95
CA ALA A 542 16.11 -96.36 21.10
C ALA A 542 14.85 -97.16 20.71
N LEU A 543 14.44 -98.06 21.60
CA LEU A 543 13.26 -98.91 21.45
C LEU A 543 12.33 -98.70 22.65
N PHE A 544 11.08 -98.37 22.37
CA PHE A 544 10.07 -98.09 23.41
C PHE A 544 8.79 -98.88 23.18
N ALA A 545 8.19 -99.32 24.29
CA ALA A 545 6.84 -99.86 24.30
C ALA A 545 5.79 -98.74 24.49
N ASP A 546 4.72 -98.82 23.71
CA ASP A 546 3.53 -97.99 23.84
C ASP A 546 2.58 -98.61 24.85
N THR A 547 2.79 -98.28 26.12
CA THR A 547 1.80 -98.48 27.19
C THR A 547 0.92 -97.25 27.36
N PRO A 548 -0.39 -97.43 27.69
CA PRO A 548 -1.31 -96.32 27.92
C PRO A 548 -0.84 -95.43 29.08
N ALA A 549 -1.21 -94.14 29.04
CA ALA A 549 -0.65 -93.09 29.88
C ALA A 549 -0.87 -93.28 31.41
N ASP A 550 -1.79 -94.15 31.81
CA ASP A 550 -2.16 -94.39 33.22
C ASP A 550 -1.51 -95.65 33.85
N ALA A 551 -0.51 -96.24 33.20
CA ALA A 551 0.24 -97.35 33.79
C ALA A 551 1.19 -96.87 34.90
N ALA A 552 1.02 -97.39 36.13
CA ALA A 552 1.73 -96.95 37.35
C ALA A 552 3.26 -97.17 37.37
N HIS A 553 3.86 -97.77 36.32
CA HIS A 553 5.31 -97.92 36.20
C HIS A 553 5.78 -97.65 34.75
N PRO A 554 6.84 -96.83 34.53
CA PRO A 554 7.40 -96.62 33.21
C PRO A 554 8.02 -97.92 32.68
N THR A 555 7.53 -98.37 31.52
CA THR A 555 7.93 -99.61 30.85
C THR A 555 9.36 -99.48 30.30
N PRO A 556 10.19 -100.54 30.29
CA PRO A 556 11.62 -100.43 29.98
C PRO A 556 11.86 -99.86 28.59
N ALA A 557 12.59 -98.77 28.57
CA ALA A 557 13.00 -98.04 27.39
C ALA A 557 14.50 -98.32 27.19
N LEU A 558 14.85 -99.01 26.11
CA LEU A 558 16.26 -99.31 25.80
C LEU A 558 16.80 -98.23 24.88
N ALA A 559 17.93 -97.63 25.23
CA ALA A 559 18.64 -96.70 24.37
C ALA A 559 20.15 -96.97 24.36
N ALA A 560 20.76 -96.62 23.24
CA ALA A 560 22.20 -96.63 23.01
C ALA A 560 22.62 -95.34 22.27
N GLY A 561 23.84 -94.88 22.51
CA GLY A 561 24.40 -93.67 21.89
C GLY A 561 23.85 -92.36 22.47
N THR A 562 23.71 -91.33 21.63
CA THR A 562 23.38 -89.95 22.07
C THR A 562 21.98 -89.77 22.63
N LEU A 563 21.07 -90.74 22.43
CA LEU A 563 19.67 -90.68 22.85
C LEU A 563 19.43 -91.04 24.33
N GLN A 564 20.49 -91.33 25.09
CA GLN A 564 20.37 -91.77 26.48
C GLN A 564 19.98 -90.64 27.45
N ALA A 565 20.23 -89.37 27.10
CA ALA A 565 19.98 -88.23 27.98
C ALA A 565 18.52 -87.74 28.01
N ASP A 566 17.76 -87.89 26.92
CA ASP A 566 16.41 -87.29 26.76
C ASP A 566 15.32 -88.30 26.35
N LEU A 567 15.42 -89.51 26.92
CA LEU A 567 14.59 -90.66 26.58
C LEU A 567 13.07 -90.41 26.70
N GLN A 568 12.65 -89.73 27.76
CA GLN A 568 11.23 -89.45 28.02
C GLN A 568 10.63 -88.42 27.06
N ALA A 569 11.41 -87.39 26.72
CA ALA A 569 11.00 -86.37 25.76
C ALA A 569 10.85 -86.98 24.36
N LEU A 570 11.81 -87.83 23.96
CA LEU A 570 11.77 -88.57 22.70
C LEU A 570 10.56 -89.52 22.64
N GLN A 571 10.27 -90.25 23.73
CA GLN A 571 9.13 -91.16 23.80
C GLN A 571 7.79 -90.41 23.65
N ARG A 572 7.63 -89.25 24.30
CA ARG A 572 6.44 -88.40 24.16
C ARG A 572 6.29 -87.86 22.73
N ALA A 573 7.39 -87.38 22.14
CA ALA A 573 7.40 -86.86 20.78
C ALA A 573 7.06 -87.95 19.75
N ALA A 574 7.65 -89.14 19.88
CA ALA A 574 7.38 -90.27 19.00
C ALA A 574 5.91 -90.73 19.06
N ARG A 575 5.32 -90.77 20.27
CA ARG A 575 3.88 -91.07 20.46
C ARG A 575 2.98 -90.06 19.75
N LEU A 576 3.29 -88.77 19.89
CA LEU A 576 2.51 -87.70 19.27
C LEU A 576 2.61 -87.77 17.74
N CYS A 577 3.82 -88.00 17.21
CA CYS A 577 4.04 -88.18 15.78
C CYS A 577 3.29 -89.41 15.25
N ARG A 578 3.31 -90.53 15.97
CA ARG A 578 2.58 -91.73 15.61
C ARG A 578 1.07 -91.51 15.56
N ARG A 579 0.48 -90.87 16.57
CA ARG A 579 -0.96 -90.55 16.60
C ARG A 579 -1.36 -89.65 15.44
N ARG A 580 -0.56 -88.63 15.14
CA ARG A 580 -0.79 -87.75 13.99
C ARG A 580 -0.64 -88.49 12.67
N ALA A 581 0.38 -89.34 12.52
CA ALA A 581 0.57 -90.14 11.32
C ALA A 581 -0.56 -91.15 11.09
N ALA A 582 -1.09 -91.75 12.17
CA ALA A 582 -2.25 -92.63 12.09
C ALA A 582 -3.54 -91.87 11.74
N ALA A 583 -3.75 -90.68 12.32
CA ALA A 583 -4.88 -89.81 11.97
C ALA A 583 -4.82 -89.37 10.50
N LEU A 584 -3.66 -88.88 10.04
CA LEU A 584 -3.43 -88.52 8.64
C LEU A 584 -3.58 -89.72 7.70
N GLY A 585 -3.09 -90.90 8.08
CA GLY A 585 -3.27 -92.12 7.29
C GLY A 585 -4.74 -92.57 7.19
N ALA A 586 -5.53 -92.36 8.25
CA ALA A 586 -6.97 -92.62 8.25
C ALA A 586 -7.72 -91.58 7.39
N GLU A 587 -7.37 -90.31 7.49
CA GLU A 587 -7.93 -89.22 6.68
C GLU A 587 -7.64 -89.40 5.19
N LEU A 588 -6.43 -89.87 4.84
CA LEU A 588 -6.01 -90.10 3.46
C LEU A 588 -6.41 -91.49 2.92
N GLY A 589 -6.97 -92.37 3.76
CA GLY A 589 -7.37 -93.73 3.39
C GLY A 589 -6.21 -94.70 3.10
N VAL A 590 -4.98 -94.39 3.53
CA VAL A 590 -3.75 -95.15 3.18
C VAL A 590 -3.36 -96.19 4.25
N GLY A 591 -4.13 -96.32 5.33
CA GLY A 591 -3.86 -97.23 6.44
C GLY A 591 -2.76 -96.71 7.38
N ALA A 592 -2.42 -97.48 8.43
CA ALA A 592 -1.47 -97.03 9.46
C ALA A 592 -0.05 -96.88 8.88
N ALA A 593 0.55 -95.70 9.05
CA ALA A 593 1.92 -95.42 8.61
C ALA A 593 2.91 -96.41 9.25
N ARG A 594 3.75 -97.05 8.43
CA ARG A 594 4.77 -98.02 8.89
C ARG A 594 6.01 -97.35 9.50
N GLY A 595 6.21 -96.08 9.21
CA GLY A 595 7.30 -95.27 9.75
C GLY A 595 7.12 -93.80 9.38
N LEU A 596 7.86 -92.94 10.05
CA LEU A 596 7.88 -91.51 9.84
C LEU A 596 9.31 -91.02 9.99
N THR A 597 9.74 -90.16 9.07
CA THR A 597 11.09 -89.60 9.12
C THR A 597 11.00 -88.08 9.15
N ILE A 598 11.67 -87.51 10.14
CA ILE A 598 11.68 -86.07 10.45
C ILE A 598 13.10 -85.59 10.22
N GLU A 599 13.26 -84.65 9.30
CA GLU A 599 14.54 -84.05 9.01
C GLU A 599 14.62 -82.66 9.60
N THR A 600 15.77 -82.36 10.18
CA THR A 600 16.19 -81.02 10.57
C THR A 600 17.54 -80.74 9.91
N PRO A 601 17.96 -79.46 9.81
CA PRO A 601 19.21 -79.10 9.13
C PRO A 601 20.47 -79.77 9.71
N THR A 602 20.41 -80.28 10.94
CA THR A 602 21.57 -80.84 11.66
C THR A 602 21.40 -82.32 12.02
N HIS A 603 20.17 -82.81 12.11
CA HIS A 603 19.86 -84.20 12.48
C HIS A 603 18.62 -84.72 11.76
N ALA A 604 18.54 -86.03 11.57
CA ALA A 604 17.32 -86.70 11.19
C ALA A 604 16.90 -87.72 12.24
N LEU A 605 15.60 -87.76 12.51
CA LEU A 605 14.95 -88.74 13.37
C LEU A 605 14.10 -89.66 12.51
N LEU A 606 14.40 -90.96 12.57
CA LEU A 606 13.61 -91.97 11.89
C LEU A 606 12.85 -92.82 12.90
N LEU A 607 11.53 -92.77 12.80
CA LEU A 607 10.60 -93.53 13.61
C LEU A 607 10.04 -94.68 12.78
N SER A 608 10.14 -95.90 13.30
CA SER A 608 9.56 -97.08 12.70
C SER A 608 8.59 -97.73 13.68
N PHE A 609 7.47 -98.22 13.16
CA PHE A 609 6.39 -98.81 13.94
C PHE A 609 6.25 -100.30 13.59
N PRO A 610 7.19 -101.16 14.04
CA PRO A 610 7.19 -102.58 13.66
C PRO A 610 5.96 -103.34 14.16
N THR A 611 5.35 -102.91 15.27
CA THR A 611 4.11 -103.45 15.83
C THR A 611 3.24 -102.32 16.41
N PRO A 612 1.92 -102.53 16.64
CA PRO A 612 1.06 -101.56 17.31
C PRO A 612 1.58 -101.10 18.69
N GLN A 613 2.45 -101.89 19.32
CA GLN A 613 2.89 -101.66 20.69
C GLN A 613 4.36 -101.22 20.80
N LEU A 614 5.13 -101.17 19.70
CA LEU A 614 6.55 -100.82 19.75
C LEU A 614 6.90 -99.72 18.74
N THR A 615 7.76 -98.80 19.20
CA THR A 615 8.34 -97.77 18.35
C THR A 615 9.86 -97.85 18.43
N LEU A 616 10.50 -97.97 17.27
CA LEU A 616 11.95 -97.86 17.10
C LEU A 616 12.29 -96.46 16.62
N ALA A 617 13.20 -95.78 17.31
CA ALA A 617 13.70 -94.46 16.96
C ALA A 617 15.21 -94.53 16.68
N LEU A 618 15.63 -94.01 15.52
CA LEU A 618 17.05 -93.83 15.18
C LEU A 618 17.34 -92.36 14.90
N THR A 619 18.49 -91.87 15.36
CA THR A 619 18.98 -90.52 15.03
C THR A 619 20.26 -90.54 14.24
N THR A 620 20.38 -89.69 13.24
CA THR A 620 21.57 -89.54 12.39
C THR A 620 21.93 -88.05 12.19
N PRO A 621 23.22 -87.67 12.08
CA PRO A 621 23.64 -86.29 11.81
C PRO A 621 23.57 -85.97 10.29
N ALA A 622 23.28 -84.71 9.93
CA ALA A 622 22.62 -84.37 8.66
C ALA A 622 23.42 -84.23 7.34
N PRO A 623 24.75 -84.45 7.16
CA PRO A 623 25.29 -84.56 5.81
C PRO A 623 25.32 -86.02 5.28
N THR A 624 25.07 -87.03 6.12
CA THR A 624 25.08 -88.46 5.72
C THR A 624 23.69 -88.99 5.38
N TRP A 625 22.81 -88.12 4.89
CA TRP A 625 21.51 -88.48 4.33
C TRP A 625 21.65 -89.08 2.92
N SER A 626 22.41 -90.15 2.82
CA SER A 626 22.32 -91.06 1.68
C SER A 626 21.52 -92.28 2.12
N SER A 627 20.77 -92.83 1.16
CA SER A 627 20.04 -94.11 1.17
C SER A 627 20.51 -95.20 2.15
N ALA A 628 21.79 -95.24 2.54
CA ALA A 628 22.39 -96.13 3.52
C ALA A 628 21.64 -96.21 4.87
N ALA A 629 21.27 -95.09 5.51
CA ALA A 629 20.60 -95.17 6.82
C ALA A 629 19.18 -95.78 6.72
N ARG A 630 18.47 -95.44 5.63
CA ARG A 630 17.15 -96.00 5.32
C ARG A 630 17.24 -97.47 4.91
N GLN A 631 18.21 -97.85 4.07
CA GLN A 631 18.49 -99.24 3.71
C GLN A 631 18.89 -100.08 4.92
N LEU A 632 19.69 -99.52 5.82
CA LEU A 632 20.12 -100.20 7.04
C LEU A 632 18.94 -100.44 7.99
N LEU A 633 18.00 -99.49 8.08
CA LEU A 633 16.76 -99.67 8.84
C LEU A 633 15.81 -100.67 8.17
N GLU A 634 15.58 -100.58 6.87
CA GLU A 634 14.74 -101.52 6.11
C GLU A 634 15.31 -102.96 6.17
N ALA A 635 16.63 -103.12 6.11
CA ALA A 635 17.30 -104.42 6.26
C ALA A 635 17.28 -104.97 7.70
N SER A 636 17.25 -104.09 8.70
CA SER A 636 17.26 -104.47 10.12
C SER A 636 15.86 -104.78 10.67
N LEU A 637 14.81 -104.31 10.01
CA LEU A 637 13.41 -104.45 10.44
C LEU A 637 12.93 -105.92 10.53
N PRO A 638 13.22 -106.79 9.53
CA PRO A 638 12.88 -108.21 9.61
C PRO A 638 13.68 -108.95 10.70
N GLU A 639 14.93 -108.55 10.94
CA GLU A 639 15.76 -109.14 11.99
C GLU A 639 15.24 -108.76 13.39
N LEU A 640 14.87 -107.48 13.58
CA LEU A 640 14.24 -106.98 14.80
C LEU A 640 12.89 -107.70 15.04
N GLN A 641 12.06 -107.85 14.01
CA GLN A 641 10.78 -108.57 14.11
C GLN A 641 10.99 -110.04 14.51
N ARG A 642 11.96 -110.76 13.92
CA ARG A 642 12.28 -112.14 14.34
C ARG A 642 12.75 -112.21 15.80
N ARG A 643 13.61 -111.28 16.23
CA ARG A 643 14.12 -111.23 17.62
C ARG A 643 13.02 -110.89 18.62
N LEU A 644 12.11 -109.99 18.27
CA LEU A 644 10.93 -109.66 19.07
C LEU A 644 9.97 -110.85 19.15
N GLN A 645 9.74 -111.57 18.05
CA GLN A 645 8.93 -112.80 18.05
C GLN A 645 9.53 -113.91 18.91
N THR A 646 10.87 -114.06 18.93
CA THR A 646 11.52 -115.02 19.83
C THR A 646 11.45 -114.64 21.32
N LEU A 647 11.34 -113.36 21.63
CA LEU A 647 11.34 -112.86 23.02
C LEU A 647 9.93 -112.67 23.60
N PHE A 648 8.94 -112.36 22.76
CA PHE A 648 7.58 -112.04 23.18
C PHE A 648 6.51 -112.97 22.60
N GLY A 649 6.90 -113.95 21.77
CA GLY A 649 5.96 -114.80 21.02
C GLY A 649 5.47 -114.13 19.72
N PRO A 650 4.74 -114.88 18.87
CA PRO A 650 4.22 -114.38 17.59
C PRO A 650 3.25 -113.20 17.73
#